data_AF-A0A1Y1VP81-F1
#
_entry.id   AF-A0A1Y1VP81-F1
#
_cell.length_a   1.000
_cell.length_b   1.000
_cell.length_c   1.000
_cell.angle_alpha   90.00
_cell.angle_beta   90.00
_cell.angle_gamma   90.00
#
_symmetry.space_group_name_H-M   'P 1'
#
loop_
_entity.id
_entity.type
_entity.pdbx_description
1 polymer ?
#
loop_
_entity_poly.entity_id
_entity_poly.type
_entity_poly.pdbx_seq_one_letter_code
_entity_poly.pdbx_strand_id
1 'polypeptide(L)'
;MSKLITILLFFVYVFSVSALNTFIENGQRPELFELTDNEIVTFKITIPDEEFTLLKEKANVQGLTPPISNFTLEMELGKQSYRVYFEEMLNQNFTKLFPNIDVNAEFPGFFIGSDGYANIDKIMENLDFDPKNYKNFDFVWGNLGYQILALGKYDYVQLLVKYLGMLENLNTVDKETLKSTETLATKIIESTKVKQDTEIKSIENNLIESIISKSKVNSMKTIANNDISQKSTKNLASKIIKSTKVQQDKSFGNKILESKPNKEVNSMKTIVNETPVKSTKILASKIIESTKVEDNEIKLDDDNIMESTNKNQNQEDMSTVIETNDFKTKNGKLTVDIAGIQKSFDEITFSLSGQYSRSLVKPNFNIKIRGKKDLFGSSQLKLRSDLTEPTFLRSKLTSDIHKKLGIAGISANYATLYINGEYMGLFVLTDAYKLSWIKQVYGEKDTKFLYKCNGVAYLDVGSVDKCTNENDEDDVTESNLEWADFLVAMTNAQSAEDIEDIFEVDHFIKEMAIEYLLGSWDHIQLGHNYYLYKQPNGKWIYLTYDHDHTFGINLDRIFIGYFFVDLPERNVMKDYPNFSFSDWTQKHQIIQKLILNDPARFNQALKEIVSEVFNPAILFPRIDELKEFIRSYAEKDYTADEEGKYPGRINALGINPYTFEHWEANSEFTSVTTLQYNAYGIKYWILSKYRNVCKTYDLECDPLYLDENYEFSIDENVQFTGYDFSSYQAPVEYNPTTATTTLIETEPTPSITITESSSIENESPTSESNNEIETENDKDSRTDYETENIY
;
A
#
# COMPACT_ATOMS: atom_id res chain seq x y z
N MET A 1 56.21 -13.32 29.25
CA MET A 1 55.46 -13.62 28.01
C MET A 1 53.97 -13.80 28.29
N SER A 2 53.56 -14.72 29.19
CA SER A 2 52.14 -14.92 29.57
C SER A 2 51.41 -13.65 30.04
N LYS A 3 51.98 -12.86 30.97
CA LYS A 3 51.35 -11.58 31.41
C LYS A 3 51.18 -10.55 30.29
N LEU A 4 52.09 -10.52 29.31
CA LEU A 4 52.02 -9.59 28.18
C LEU A 4 50.92 -10.02 27.20
N ILE A 5 50.75 -11.32 26.99
CA ILE A 5 49.68 -11.92 26.18
C ILE A 5 48.31 -11.71 26.85
N THR A 6 48.21 -11.85 28.17
CA THR A 6 46.95 -11.57 28.89
C THR A 6 46.59 -10.09 28.84
N ILE A 7 47.56 -9.17 28.96
CA ILE A 7 47.33 -7.74 28.80
C ILE A 7 46.93 -7.39 27.37
N LEU A 8 47.59 -7.97 26.35
CA LEU A 8 47.18 -7.78 24.95
C LEU A 8 45.79 -8.34 24.66
N LEU A 9 45.45 -9.52 25.18
CA LEU A 9 44.11 -10.10 25.05
C LEU A 9 43.07 -9.24 25.78
N PHE A 10 43.41 -8.68 26.94
CA PHE A 10 42.52 -7.76 27.67
C PHE A 10 42.36 -6.43 26.94
N PHE A 11 43.42 -5.88 26.33
CA PHE A 11 43.30 -4.69 25.47
C PHE A 11 42.52 -4.99 24.19
N VAL A 12 42.70 -6.16 23.56
CA VAL A 12 41.89 -6.58 22.41
C VAL A 12 40.43 -6.70 22.83
N TYR A 13 40.12 -7.37 23.95
CA TYR A 13 38.75 -7.49 24.47
C TYR A 13 38.15 -6.14 24.88
N VAL A 14 38.94 -5.23 25.46
CA VAL A 14 38.49 -3.87 25.80
C VAL A 14 38.28 -3.05 24.52
N PHE A 15 39.10 -3.18 23.48
CA PHE A 15 38.83 -2.57 22.18
C PHE A 15 37.61 -3.18 21.47
N SER A 16 37.34 -4.48 21.66
CA SER A 16 36.12 -5.13 21.17
C SER A 16 34.84 -4.66 21.89
N VAL A 17 34.95 -4.27 23.17
CA VAL A 17 33.83 -3.83 24.01
C VAL A 17 33.68 -2.30 24.05
N SER A 18 34.67 -1.54 23.56
CA SER A 18 34.69 -0.07 23.60
C SER A 18 34.63 0.61 22.23
N ALA A 19 34.28 -0.12 21.17
CA ALA A 19 33.87 0.52 19.93
C ALA A 19 32.50 1.17 20.16
N LEU A 20 32.47 2.29 20.89
CA LEU A 20 31.37 3.25 20.83
C LEU A 20 31.17 3.55 19.35
N ASN A 21 30.06 3.07 18.82
CA ASN A 21 29.71 3.10 17.41
C ASN A 21 29.75 4.54 16.88
N THR A 22 30.82 4.93 16.18
CA THR A 22 31.04 6.31 15.71
C THR A 22 30.44 6.56 14.32
N PHE A 23 29.61 5.66 13.78
CA PHE A 23 29.05 5.87 12.44
C PHE A 23 28.13 7.09 12.40
N ILE A 24 27.36 7.30 13.49
CA ILE A 24 26.47 8.44 13.71
C ILE A 24 26.90 9.12 15.00
N GLU A 25 27.00 10.45 15.00
CA GLU A 25 27.34 11.20 16.21
C GLU A 25 26.14 11.26 17.18
N ASN A 26 26.41 11.23 18.48
CA ASN A 26 25.39 11.41 19.51
C ASN A 26 24.71 12.78 19.38
N GLY A 27 23.41 12.83 19.62
CA GLY A 27 22.57 14.04 19.51
C GLY A 27 21.95 14.26 18.12
N GLN A 28 22.24 13.41 17.13
CA GLN A 28 21.67 13.51 15.78
C GLN A 28 20.36 12.74 15.60
N ARG A 29 19.93 11.96 16.61
CA ARG A 29 18.72 11.12 16.56
C ARG A 29 17.91 11.24 17.86
N PRO A 30 16.62 10.87 17.83
CA PRO A 30 15.85 10.74 19.06
C PRO A 30 16.50 9.73 20.02
N GLU A 31 16.45 10.01 21.32
CA GLU A 31 17.08 9.23 22.39
C GLU A 31 16.78 7.73 22.31
N LEU A 32 15.54 7.34 21.94
CA LEU A 32 15.18 5.93 21.72
C LEU A 32 16.13 5.21 20.74
N PHE A 33 16.51 5.87 19.65
CA PHE A 33 17.34 5.26 18.60
C PHE A 33 18.83 5.24 18.97
N GLU A 34 19.28 6.18 19.80
CA GLU A 34 20.64 6.17 20.37
C GLU A 34 20.79 5.03 21.39
N LEU A 35 19.77 4.84 22.25
CA LEU A 35 19.74 3.76 23.23
C LEU A 35 19.71 2.35 22.58
N THR A 36 19.34 2.25 21.31
CA THR A 36 19.29 0.98 20.57
C THR A 36 20.53 0.72 19.71
N ASP A 37 21.54 1.60 19.72
CA ASP A 37 22.74 1.40 18.87
C ASP A 37 23.58 0.18 19.25
N ASN A 38 23.53 -0.22 20.52
CA ASN A 38 24.35 -1.30 21.06
C ASN A 38 23.51 -2.43 21.67
N GLU A 39 22.17 -2.34 21.64
CA GLU A 39 21.26 -3.35 22.16
C GLU A 39 19.93 -3.36 21.37
N ILE A 40 19.42 -4.55 21.08
CA ILE A 40 18.09 -4.71 20.48
C ILE A 40 17.03 -4.58 21.58
N VAL A 41 16.21 -3.53 21.47
CA VAL A 41 15.09 -3.29 22.38
C VAL A 41 14.04 -4.40 22.30
N THR A 42 13.46 -4.75 23.46
CA THR A 42 12.39 -5.74 23.54
C THR A 42 11.05 -5.09 23.85
N PHE A 43 10.07 -5.26 22.97
CA PHE A 43 8.69 -4.84 23.15
C PHE A 43 7.84 -6.02 23.61
N LYS A 44 7.09 -5.86 24.70
CA LYS A 44 6.14 -6.85 25.25
C LYS A 44 4.76 -6.24 25.29
N ILE A 45 3.85 -6.75 24.46
CA ILE A 45 2.48 -6.32 24.36
C ILE A 45 1.56 -7.33 25.03
N THR A 46 0.58 -6.84 25.78
CA THR A 46 -0.50 -7.65 26.35
C THR A 46 -1.83 -7.10 25.88
N ILE A 47 -2.66 -7.95 25.26
CA ILE A 47 -4.03 -7.67 24.81
C ILE A 47 -4.96 -8.79 25.27
N PRO A 48 -6.29 -8.60 25.32
CA PRO A 48 -7.23 -9.67 25.61
C PRO A 48 -7.07 -10.86 24.65
N ASP A 49 -7.20 -12.10 25.15
CA ASP A 49 -6.99 -13.31 24.34
C ASP A 49 -7.94 -13.42 23.14
N GLU A 50 -9.18 -12.95 23.29
CA GLU A 50 -10.16 -12.85 22.20
C GLU A 50 -9.68 -11.89 21.10
N GLU A 51 -9.08 -10.76 21.47
CA GLU A 51 -8.52 -9.82 20.50
C GLU A 51 -7.22 -10.34 19.88
N PHE A 52 -6.43 -11.14 20.60
CA PHE A 52 -5.26 -11.80 20.03
C PHE A 52 -5.66 -12.86 19.00
N THR A 53 -6.75 -13.58 19.25
CA THR A 53 -7.34 -14.51 18.28
C THR A 53 -7.81 -13.74 17.04
N LEU A 54 -8.56 -12.65 17.24
CA LEU A 54 -9.01 -11.78 16.16
C LEU A 54 -7.85 -11.17 15.36
N LEU A 55 -6.75 -10.81 16.01
CA LEU A 55 -5.54 -10.34 15.32
C LEU A 55 -5.02 -11.39 14.34
N LYS A 56 -4.91 -12.65 14.78
CA LYS A 56 -4.43 -13.75 13.92
C LYS A 56 -5.40 -14.01 12.77
N GLU A 57 -6.71 -13.98 13.03
CA GLU A 57 -7.74 -14.10 11.99
C GLU A 57 -7.65 -12.99 10.94
N LYS A 58 -7.53 -11.73 11.38
CA LYS A 58 -7.44 -10.57 10.46
C LYS A 58 -6.09 -10.47 9.74
N ALA A 59 -5.04 -11.06 10.30
CA ALA A 59 -3.76 -11.20 9.61
C ALA A 59 -3.77 -12.34 8.59
N ASN A 60 -4.61 -13.36 8.76
CA ASN A 60 -4.64 -14.55 7.93
C ASN A 60 -5.40 -14.33 6.62
N VAL A 61 -4.79 -13.56 5.73
CA VAL A 61 -5.37 -13.12 4.45
C VAL A 61 -4.50 -13.61 3.31
N GLN A 62 -5.13 -13.97 2.19
CA GLN A 62 -4.40 -14.46 1.03
C GLN A 62 -3.34 -13.44 0.61
N GLY A 63 -2.07 -13.89 0.61
CA GLY A 63 -0.95 -13.13 0.09
C GLY A 63 -1.16 -12.76 -1.38
N LEU A 64 -0.47 -11.71 -1.86
CA LEU A 64 -0.37 -11.53 -3.31
C LEU A 64 0.39 -12.74 -3.89
N THR A 65 -0.12 -13.27 -5.00
CA THR A 65 0.67 -14.11 -5.91
C THR A 65 1.91 -13.33 -6.36
N PRO A 66 3.07 -13.99 -6.57
CA PRO A 66 4.25 -13.32 -7.10
C PRO A 66 3.89 -12.46 -8.32
N PRO A 67 4.37 -11.21 -8.43
CA PRO A 67 4.11 -10.29 -9.55
C PRO A 67 4.54 -10.84 -10.91
N ILE A 68 5.35 -11.89 -10.90
CA ILE A 68 5.71 -12.68 -12.06
C ILE A 68 4.54 -13.62 -12.38
N SER A 69 3.40 -13.05 -12.77
CA SER A 69 2.43 -13.83 -13.49
C SER A 69 2.89 -13.91 -14.95
N ASN A 70 3.04 -15.15 -15.41
CA ASN A 70 3.28 -15.43 -16.82
C ASN A 70 2.14 -14.77 -17.63
N PHE A 71 2.46 -14.04 -18.71
CA PHE A 71 1.43 -13.41 -19.55
C PHE A 71 0.38 -14.40 -20.02
N THR A 72 0.89 -15.55 -20.45
CA THR A 72 0.13 -16.70 -20.88
C THR A 72 -0.77 -17.20 -19.74
N LEU A 73 -0.28 -17.23 -18.49
CA LEU A 73 -1.09 -17.64 -17.34
C LEU A 73 -2.22 -16.66 -17.05
N GLU A 74 -1.97 -15.35 -17.11
CA GLU A 74 -2.99 -14.34 -16.88
C GLU A 74 -4.00 -14.25 -18.02
N MET A 75 -3.56 -14.51 -19.25
CA MET A 75 -4.46 -14.72 -20.37
C MET A 75 -5.35 -15.94 -20.14
N GLU A 76 -4.83 -17.05 -19.62
CA GLU A 76 -5.65 -18.24 -19.31
C GLU A 76 -6.58 -18.03 -18.11
N LEU A 77 -6.12 -17.39 -17.02
CA LEU A 77 -6.96 -17.04 -15.87
C LEU A 77 -8.03 -16.00 -16.24
N GLY A 78 -7.66 -15.01 -17.04
CA GLY A 78 -8.57 -14.03 -17.62
C GLY A 78 -9.63 -14.71 -18.48
N LYS A 79 -9.23 -15.63 -19.35
CA LYS A 79 -10.14 -16.43 -20.19
C LYS A 79 -11.14 -17.24 -19.36
N GLN A 80 -10.72 -17.84 -18.26
CA GLN A 80 -11.63 -18.51 -17.32
C GLN A 80 -12.62 -17.51 -16.68
N SER A 81 -12.12 -16.36 -16.22
CA SER A 81 -12.93 -15.32 -15.58
C SER A 81 -13.97 -14.71 -16.55
N TYR A 82 -13.56 -14.37 -17.77
CA TYR A 82 -14.45 -13.85 -18.80
C TYR A 82 -15.52 -14.86 -19.20
N ARG A 83 -15.17 -16.15 -19.28
CA ARG A 83 -16.17 -17.21 -19.52
C ARG A 83 -17.24 -17.21 -18.44
N VAL A 84 -16.87 -17.22 -17.16
CA VAL A 84 -17.81 -17.16 -16.04
C VAL A 84 -18.68 -15.90 -16.14
N TYR A 85 -18.08 -14.75 -16.46
CA TYR A 85 -18.83 -13.51 -16.61
C TYR A 85 -19.87 -13.56 -17.74
N PHE A 86 -19.49 -14.09 -18.91
CA PHE A 86 -20.43 -14.23 -20.03
C PHE A 86 -21.51 -15.28 -19.73
N GLU A 87 -21.17 -16.37 -19.04
CA GLU A 87 -22.14 -17.37 -18.58
C GLU A 87 -23.15 -16.74 -17.62
N GLU A 88 -22.70 -16.03 -16.59
CA GLU A 88 -23.59 -15.40 -15.62
C GLU A 88 -24.46 -14.30 -16.25
N MET A 89 -23.88 -13.47 -17.11
CA MET A 89 -24.59 -12.32 -17.70
C MET A 89 -25.54 -12.70 -18.85
N LEU A 90 -25.15 -13.66 -19.69
CA LEU A 90 -25.89 -13.99 -20.93
C LEU A 90 -26.72 -15.27 -20.81
N ASN A 91 -26.82 -15.88 -19.62
CA ASN A 91 -27.70 -17.03 -19.38
C ASN A 91 -29.18 -16.63 -19.29
N GLN A 92 -29.69 -16.04 -20.36
CA GLN A 92 -31.09 -15.69 -20.54
C GLN A 92 -31.53 -15.99 -21.97
N ASN A 93 -32.83 -16.21 -22.15
CA ASN A 93 -33.40 -16.50 -23.47
C ASN A 93 -33.72 -15.19 -24.21
N PHE A 94 -32.82 -14.74 -25.08
CA PHE A 94 -32.90 -13.48 -25.81
C PHE A 94 -34.15 -13.37 -26.69
N THR A 95 -34.59 -14.44 -27.35
CA THR A 95 -35.80 -14.41 -28.18
C THR A 95 -37.07 -14.30 -27.35
N LYS A 96 -37.08 -14.79 -26.10
CA LYS A 96 -38.18 -14.54 -25.15
C LYS A 96 -38.13 -13.13 -24.54
N LEU A 97 -36.93 -12.64 -24.24
CA LEU A 97 -36.73 -11.30 -23.68
C LEU A 97 -37.07 -10.21 -24.69
N PHE A 98 -36.71 -10.42 -25.96
CA PHE A 98 -36.87 -9.45 -27.04
C PHE A 98 -37.68 -10.05 -28.21
N PRO A 99 -38.97 -10.39 -28.01
CA PRO A 99 -39.76 -11.19 -28.96
C PRO A 99 -40.04 -10.48 -30.29
N ASN A 100 -39.86 -9.16 -30.35
CA ASN A 100 -40.14 -8.34 -31.54
C ASN A 100 -38.86 -7.77 -32.19
N ILE A 101 -37.70 -8.32 -31.85
CA ILE A 101 -36.39 -7.83 -32.28
C ILE A 101 -35.64 -9.00 -32.92
N ASP A 102 -34.95 -8.72 -34.03
CA ASP A 102 -33.98 -9.67 -34.57
C ASP A 102 -32.72 -9.67 -33.70
N VAL A 103 -32.72 -10.53 -32.69
CA VAL A 103 -31.64 -10.59 -31.69
C VAL A 103 -30.28 -10.94 -32.29
N ASN A 104 -30.25 -11.65 -33.42
CA ASN A 104 -29.00 -11.97 -34.11
C ASN A 104 -28.45 -10.78 -34.90
N ALA A 105 -29.33 -9.90 -35.42
CA ALA A 105 -28.91 -8.63 -36.02
C ALA A 105 -28.47 -7.61 -34.96
N GLU A 106 -29.14 -7.59 -33.80
CA GLU A 106 -28.81 -6.64 -32.74
C GLU A 106 -27.57 -7.04 -31.93
N PHE A 107 -27.34 -8.35 -31.74
CA PHE A 107 -26.21 -8.91 -30.97
C PHE A 107 -25.39 -9.92 -31.78
N PRO A 108 -24.78 -9.51 -32.91
CA PRO A 108 -24.11 -10.44 -33.83
C PRO A 108 -22.92 -11.19 -33.22
N GLY A 109 -22.31 -10.65 -32.15
CA GLY A 109 -21.20 -11.27 -31.44
C GLY A 109 -21.61 -12.26 -30.34
N PHE A 110 -22.91 -12.36 -29.97
CA PHE A 110 -23.38 -13.32 -28.95
C PHE A 110 -23.77 -14.68 -29.53
N PHE A 111 -23.85 -14.78 -30.86
CA PHE A 111 -24.12 -16.04 -31.57
C PHE A 111 -25.36 -16.78 -31.05
N ILE A 112 -26.49 -16.07 -31.00
CA ILE A 112 -27.71 -16.55 -30.37
C ILE A 112 -28.31 -17.71 -31.18
N GLY A 113 -28.43 -18.87 -30.53
CA GLY A 113 -28.96 -20.10 -31.13
C GLY A 113 -30.46 -20.03 -31.43
N SER A 114 -30.96 -21.03 -32.16
CA SER A 114 -32.40 -21.19 -32.43
C SER A 114 -33.22 -21.43 -31.15
N ASP A 115 -32.57 -21.87 -30.08
CA ASP A 115 -33.14 -22.00 -28.73
C ASP A 115 -33.25 -20.66 -27.99
N GLY A 116 -32.65 -19.59 -28.53
CA GLY A 116 -32.70 -18.24 -27.98
C GLY A 116 -31.58 -17.90 -27.01
N TYR A 117 -30.58 -18.76 -26.80
CA TYR A 117 -29.47 -18.49 -25.87
C TYR A 117 -28.18 -18.11 -26.60
N ALA A 118 -27.36 -17.28 -25.97
CA ALA A 118 -26.03 -16.93 -26.47
C ALA A 118 -25.10 -18.15 -26.45
N ASN A 119 -24.19 -18.25 -27.43
CA ASN A 119 -23.22 -19.33 -27.48
C ASN A 119 -21.89 -18.85 -26.90
N ILE A 120 -21.63 -19.19 -25.63
CA ILE A 120 -20.45 -18.73 -24.89
C ILE A 120 -19.15 -19.23 -25.51
N ASP A 121 -19.10 -20.48 -25.99
CA ASP A 121 -17.89 -21.02 -26.61
C ASP A 121 -17.47 -20.21 -27.84
N LYS A 122 -18.43 -19.85 -28.69
CA LYS A 122 -18.17 -18.97 -29.84
C LYS A 122 -17.78 -17.57 -29.40
N ILE A 123 -18.35 -17.02 -28.33
CA ILE A 123 -17.90 -15.73 -27.77
C ILE A 123 -16.42 -15.82 -27.39
N MET A 124 -16.06 -16.83 -26.61
CA MET A 124 -14.68 -17.04 -26.15
C MET A 124 -13.69 -17.30 -27.29
N GLU A 125 -14.10 -17.99 -28.37
CA GLU A 125 -13.28 -18.19 -29.58
C GLU A 125 -13.00 -16.91 -30.37
N ASN A 126 -13.81 -15.85 -30.19
CA ASN A 126 -13.68 -14.60 -30.95
C ASN A 126 -13.07 -13.44 -30.14
N LEU A 127 -12.68 -13.71 -28.89
CA LEU A 127 -11.82 -12.85 -28.07
C LEU A 127 -10.34 -13.15 -28.35
N ASP A 128 -9.49 -12.13 -28.25
CA ASP A 128 -8.05 -12.29 -28.46
C ASP A 128 -7.34 -12.55 -27.12
N PHE A 129 -7.02 -13.81 -26.87
CA PHE A 129 -6.19 -14.23 -25.72
C PHE A 129 -4.79 -14.68 -26.15
N ASP A 130 -4.36 -14.44 -27.41
CA ASP A 130 -3.02 -14.82 -27.84
C ASP A 130 -2.01 -13.77 -27.33
N PRO A 131 -1.10 -14.12 -26.39
CA PRO A 131 -0.11 -13.20 -25.85
C PRO A 131 0.73 -12.49 -26.93
N LYS A 132 0.94 -13.13 -28.10
CA LYS A 132 1.77 -12.59 -29.18
C LYS A 132 1.18 -11.32 -29.82
N ASN A 133 -0.14 -11.17 -29.80
CA ASN A 133 -0.82 -10.01 -30.40
C ASN A 133 -0.61 -8.72 -29.58
N TYR A 134 -0.15 -8.85 -28.33
CA TYR A 134 0.07 -7.75 -27.41
C TYR A 134 1.56 -7.38 -27.25
N LYS A 135 2.41 -7.80 -28.20
CA LYS A 135 3.87 -7.57 -28.14
C LYS A 135 4.27 -6.09 -27.96
N ASN A 136 3.50 -5.19 -28.58
CA ASN A 136 3.72 -3.73 -28.54
C ASN A 136 2.68 -3.00 -27.68
N PHE A 137 1.89 -3.73 -26.89
CA PHE A 137 0.87 -3.10 -26.07
C PHE A 137 1.53 -2.23 -25.00
N ASP A 138 1.06 -0.99 -24.89
CA ASP A 138 1.49 -0.08 -23.84
C ASP A 138 0.85 -0.53 -22.55
N PHE A 139 1.61 -1.28 -21.79
CA PHE A 139 1.21 -1.85 -20.53
C PHE A 139 1.26 -0.83 -19.38
N VAL A 140 1.91 0.32 -19.57
CA VAL A 140 1.95 1.40 -18.58
C VAL A 140 0.67 2.23 -18.63
N TRP A 141 0.16 2.49 -19.83
CA TRP A 141 -1.00 3.37 -20.04
C TRP A 141 -2.23 2.70 -20.67
N GLY A 142 -2.08 1.50 -21.22
CA GLY A 142 -3.14 0.76 -21.88
C GLY A 142 -3.98 -0.10 -20.93
N ASN A 143 -5.21 -0.41 -21.36
CA ASN A 143 -6.12 -1.29 -20.64
C ASN A 143 -6.27 -2.65 -21.34
N LEU A 144 -5.68 -3.70 -20.78
CA LEU A 144 -5.65 -5.03 -21.40
C LEU A 144 -7.05 -5.64 -21.54
N GLY A 145 -7.87 -5.55 -20.49
CA GLY A 145 -9.24 -6.06 -20.52
C GLY A 145 -10.09 -5.37 -21.59
N TYR A 146 -9.91 -4.07 -21.79
CA TYR A 146 -10.54 -3.35 -22.89
C TYR A 146 -10.07 -3.87 -24.24
N GLN A 147 -8.76 -4.12 -24.44
CA GLN A 147 -8.27 -4.61 -25.72
C GLN A 147 -8.80 -6.01 -26.04
N ILE A 148 -8.86 -6.91 -25.05
CA ILE A 148 -9.43 -8.26 -25.20
C ILE A 148 -10.90 -8.17 -25.63
N LEU A 149 -11.70 -7.29 -24.99
CA LEU A 149 -13.14 -7.20 -25.22
C LEU A 149 -13.55 -6.33 -26.42
N ALA A 150 -12.86 -5.21 -26.65
CA ALA A 150 -13.28 -4.20 -27.63
C ALA A 150 -12.60 -4.37 -29.00
N LEU A 151 -11.39 -4.93 -29.03
CA LEU A 151 -10.60 -5.06 -30.26
C LEU A 151 -10.49 -6.50 -30.79
N GLY A 152 -11.24 -7.43 -30.19
CA GLY A 152 -11.51 -8.73 -30.78
C GLY A 152 -12.32 -8.62 -32.07
N LYS A 153 -12.81 -9.75 -32.59
CA LYS A 153 -13.59 -9.73 -33.86
C LYS A 153 -14.91 -8.94 -33.75
N TYR A 154 -15.45 -8.86 -32.53
CA TYR A 154 -16.61 -8.04 -32.19
C TYR A 154 -16.25 -7.14 -31.01
N ASP A 155 -16.83 -5.95 -30.99
CA ASP A 155 -16.73 -5.05 -29.85
C ASP A 155 -17.72 -5.49 -28.76
N TYR A 156 -17.25 -6.37 -27.88
CA TYR A 156 -18.07 -6.92 -26.80
C TYR A 156 -18.43 -5.85 -25.75
N VAL A 157 -17.63 -4.80 -25.60
CA VAL A 157 -17.97 -3.67 -24.73
C VAL A 157 -19.24 -3.00 -25.23
N GLN A 158 -19.30 -2.65 -26.52
CA GLN A 158 -20.49 -2.05 -27.12
C GLN A 158 -21.70 -2.98 -27.11
N LEU A 159 -21.51 -4.28 -27.36
CA LEU A 159 -22.60 -5.26 -27.32
C LEU A 159 -23.21 -5.41 -25.91
N LEU A 160 -22.36 -5.45 -24.88
CA LEU A 160 -22.80 -5.53 -23.48
C LEU A 160 -23.51 -4.24 -23.04
N VAL A 161 -22.95 -3.07 -23.37
CA VAL A 161 -23.57 -1.76 -23.12
C VAL A 161 -24.96 -1.68 -23.75
N LYS A 162 -25.09 -2.13 -25.00
CA LYS A 162 -26.37 -2.18 -25.71
C LYS A 162 -27.35 -3.17 -25.06
N TYR A 163 -26.89 -4.35 -24.66
CA TYR A 163 -27.70 -5.36 -23.99
C TYR A 163 -28.29 -4.82 -22.68
N LEU A 164 -27.47 -4.20 -21.83
CA LEU A 164 -27.92 -3.57 -20.59
C LEU A 164 -28.96 -2.48 -20.83
N GLY A 165 -28.70 -1.59 -21.80
CA GLY A 165 -29.63 -0.51 -22.14
C GLY A 165 -30.99 -1.05 -22.65
N MET A 166 -31.01 -2.22 -23.27
CA MET A 166 -32.25 -2.89 -23.67
C MET A 166 -32.94 -3.61 -22.51
N LEU A 167 -32.18 -4.25 -21.62
CA LEU A 167 -32.72 -4.90 -20.41
C LEU A 167 -33.41 -3.91 -19.47
N GLU A 168 -32.84 -2.71 -19.27
CA GLU A 168 -33.43 -1.65 -18.43
C GLU A 168 -34.85 -1.24 -18.89
N ASN A 169 -35.16 -1.45 -20.17
CA ASN A 169 -36.46 -1.10 -20.76
C ASN A 169 -37.51 -2.23 -20.68
N LEU A 170 -37.14 -3.41 -20.15
CA LEU A 170 -38.04 -4.55 -20.00
C LEU A 170 -38.63 -4.59 -18.59
N ASN A 171 -39.97 -4.57 -18.50
CA ASN A 171 -40.69 -4.74 -17.23
C ASN A 171 -40.80 -6.21 -16.76
N THR A 172 -40.21 -7.16 -17.51
CA THR A 172 -40.45 -8.61 -17.37
C THR A 172 -39.27 -9.38 -16.79
N VAL A 173 -38.13 -8.74 -16.57
CA VAL A 173 -36.93 -9.35 -15.96
C VAL A 173 -37.03 -9.19 -14.44
N ASP A 174 -36.72 -10.25 -13.71
CA ASP A 174 -36.63 -10.18 -12.25
C ASP A 174 -35.58 -9.13 -11.82
N LYS A 175 -35.91 -8.34 -10.78
CA LYS A 175 -35.09 -7.21 -10.33
C LYS A 175 -33.75 -7.66 -9.76
N GLU A 176 -33.68 -8.84 -9.16
CA GLU A 176 -32.45 -9.37 -8.57
C GLU A 176 -31.48 -9.84 -9.65
N THR A 177 -32.00 -10.51 -10.68
CA THR A 177 -31.28 -10.92 -11.90
C THR A 177 -30.80 -9.72 -12.72
N LEU A 178 -31.63 -8.67 -12.83
CA LEU A 178 -31.23 -7.43 -13.50
C LEU A 178 -30.10 -6.73 -12.73
N LYS A 179 -30.22 -6.63 -11.41
CA LYS A 179 -29.22 -5.99 -10.55
C LYS A 179 -27.88 -6.74 -10.54
N SER A 180 -27.88 -8.07 -10.56
CA SER A 180 -26.65 -8.87 -10.64
C SER A 180 -25.97 -8.70 -12.00
N THR A 181 -26.74 -8.76 -13.09
CA THR A 181 -26.25 -8.55 -14.47
C THR A 181 -25.69 -7.13 -14.65
N GLU A 182 -26.38 -6.12 -14.16
CA GLU A 182 -25.92 -4.72 -14.17
C GLU A 182 -24.64 -4.53 -13.36
N THR A 183 -24.55 -5.13 -12.16
CA THR A 183 -23.37 -5.03 -11.30
C THR A 183 -22.15 -5.66 -11.95
N LEU A 184 -22.30 -6.84 -12.54
CA LEU A 184 -21.20 -7.57 -13.16
C LEU A 184 -20.73 -6.88 -14.45
N ALA A 185 -21.66 -6.44 -15.28
CA ALA A 185 -21.34 -5.70 -16.48
C ALA A 185 -20.73 -4.33 -16.17
N THR A 186 -21.20 -3.65 -15.11
CA THR A 186 -20.60 -2.40 -14.62
C THR A 186 -19.17 -2.64 -14.13
N LYS A 187 -18.89 -3.73 -13.40
CA LYS A 187 -17.50 -4.08 -13.01
C LYS A 187 -16.60 -4.32 -14.21
N ILE A 188 -17.09 -5.00 -15.25
CA ILE A 188 -16.35 -5.24 -16.49
C ILE A 188 -16.11 -3.94 -17.25
N ILE A 189 -17.11 -3.05 -17.33
CA ILE A 189 -17.00 -1.76 -18.02
C ILE A 189 -16.15 -0.77 -17.21
N GLU A 190 -16.25 -0.77 -15.88
CA GLU A 190 -15.43 0.07 -15.00
C GLU A 190 -13.98 -0.38 -14.97
N SER A 191 -13.70 -1.70 -15.03
CA SER A 191 -12.33 -2.20 -15.15
C SER A 191 -11.68 -1.81 -16.48
N THR A 192 -12.46 -1.43 -17.50
CA THR A 192 -11.93 -0.84 -18.76
C THR A 192 -11.57 0.66 -18.66
N LYS A 193 -11.90 1.34 -17.55
CA LYS A 193 -11.61 2.78 -17.38
C LYS A 193 -10.29 3.02 -16.64
N VAL A 194 -9.18 3.16 -17.38
CA VAL A 194 -7.99 3.91 -16.92
C VAL A 194 -7.45 4.77 -18.07
N LYS A 195 -7.06 6.00 -17.69
CA LYS A 195 -6.67 7.21 -18.45
C LYS A 195 -6.16 6.99 -19.89
N GLN A 196 -7.07 7.12 -20.86
CA GLN A 196 -6.69 7.48 -22.23
C GLN A 196 -6.21 8.93 -22.26
N ASP A 197 -5.10 9.12 -22.96
CA ASP A 197 -4.57 10.38 -23.42
C ASP A 197 -5.69 11.24 -24.05
N THR A 198 -5.65 12.55 -23.82
CA THR A 198 -6.81 13.45 -23.99
C THR A 198 -7.18 13.75 -25.46
N GLU A 199 -6.61 13.03 -26.43
CA GLU A 199 -6.76 13.32 -27.86
C GLU A 199 -7.67 12.35 -28.66
N ILE A 200 -8.15 11.24 -28.09
CA ILE A 200 -9.11 10.36 -28.78
C ILE A 200 -10.56 10.66 -28.36
N LYS A 201 -11.10 11.71 -28.99
CA LYS A 201 -12.52 12.11 -29.16
C LYS A 201 -13.64 11.31 -28.45
N SER A 202 -14.08 11.86 -27.31
CA SER A 202 -15.44 12.25 -26.87
C SER A 202 -16.77 11.67 -27.46
N ILE A 203 -16.83 10.50 -28.08
CA ILE A 203 -18.12 9.97 -28.59
C ILE A 203 -18.67 8.78 -27.77
N GLU A 204 -17.83 7.98 -27.10
CA GLU A 204 -18.29 6.77 -26.39
C GLU A 204 -18.67 6.99 -24.92
N ASN A 205 -18.02 7.92 -24.20
CA ASN A 205 -18.28 8.15 -22.77
C ASN A 205 -19.70 8.64 -22.45
N ASN A 206 -20.35 9.36 -23.37
CA ASN A 206 -21.70 9.89 -23.17
C ASN A 206 -22.79 8.79 -23.11
N LEU A 207 -22.55 7.63 -23.75
CA LEU A 207 -23.51 6.52 -23.74
C LEU A 207 -23.41 5.70 -22.45
N ILE A 208 -22.19 5.49 -21.95
CA ILE A 208 -21.90 4.74 -20.72
C ILE A 208 -22.37 5.52 -19.49
N GLU A 209 -22.10 6.84 -19.42
CA GLU A 209 -22.62 7.69 -18.34
C GLU A 209 -24.16 7.78 -18.36
N SER A 210 -24.78 7.72 -19.54
CA SER A 210 -26.23 7.64 -19.69
C SER A 210 -26.83 6.34 -19.16
N ILE A 211 -26.10 5.23 -19.16
CA ILE A 211 -26.60 3.93 -18.67
C ILE A 211 -26.38 3.83 -17.16
N ILE A 212 -25.19 4.21 -16.68
CA ILE A 212 -24.87 4.25 -15.23
C ILE A 212 -25.76 5.24 -14.47
N SER A 213 -26.14 6.37 -15.08
CA SER A 213 -27.09 7.31 -14.47
C SER A 213 -28.54 6.80 -14.48
N LYS A 214 -28.94 5.94 -15.42
CA LYS A 214 -30.29 5.37 -15.50
C LYS A 214 -30.49 4.17 -14.57
N SER A 215 -29.49 3.31 -14.39
CA SER A 215 -29.53 2.23 -13.39
C SER A 215 -29.68 2.77 -11.96
N LYS A 216 -28.99 3.88 -11.64
CA LYS A 216 -29.20 4.63 -10.38
C LYS A 216 -30.62 5.19 -10.24
N VAL A 217 -31.25 5.67 -11.33
CA VAL A 217 -32.62 6.22 -11.32
C VAL A 217 -33.69 5.13 -11.19
N ASN A 218 -33.48 3.92 -11.71
CA ASN A 218 -34.42 2.80 -11.55
C ASN A 218 -34.42 2.21 -10.12
N SER A 219 -33.29 2.29 -9.41
CA SER A 219 -33.26 1.95 -7.97
C SER A 219 -34.07 2.92 -7.10
N MET A 220 -34.25 4.18 -7.55
CA MET A 220 -35.07 5.19 -6.84
C MET A 220 -36.57 5.15 -7.20
N LYS A 221 -36.97 4.50 -8.29
CA LYS A 221 -38.39 4.45 -8.72
C LYS A 221 -39.26 3.42 -7.99
N THR A 222 -38.69 2.57 -7.12
CA THR A 222 -39.49 1.58 -6.36
C THR A 222 -40.06 2.14 -5.05
N ILE A 223 -39.77 3.39 -4.66
CA ILE A 223 -40.36 4.03 -3.46
C ILE A 223 -41.48 5.03 -3.80
N ALA A 224 -41.67 5.40 -5.07
CA ALA A 224 -42.68 6.37 -5.47
C ALA A 224 -43.87 5.72 -6.21
N ASN A 225 -44.65 4.90 -5.51
CA ASN A 225 -46.01 4.57 -5.92
C ASN A 225 -46.89 4.39 -4.67
N ASN A 226 -47.20 5.52 -4.03
CA ASN A 226 -48.41 5.77 -3.26
C ASN A 226 -48.51 7.28 -3.05
N ASP A 227 -49.01 8.00 -4.06
CA ASP A 227 -50.13 8.91 -3.88
C ASP A 227 -50.48 9.64 -5.18
N ILE A 228 -51.74 9.52 -5.55
CA ILE A 228 -52.39 10.17 -6.69
C ILE A 228 -52.95 11.52 -6.20
N SER A 229 -52.51 12.65 -6.78
CA SER A 229 -53.45 13.69 -7.27
C SER A 229 -52.79 14.81 -8.10
N GLN A 230 -53.22 14.87 -9.38
CA GLN A 230 -53.63 16.02 -10.20
C GLN A 230 -52.76 17.29 -10.41
N LYS A 231 -52.43 17.48 -11.71
CA LYS A 231 -52.60 18.67 -12.59
C LYS A 231 -51.77 19.95 -12.40
N SER A 232 -50.88 20.23 -13.38
CA SER A 232 -51.03 21.29 -14.42
C SER A 232 -49.73 21.42 -15.28
N THR A 233 -49.70 20.84 -16.49
CA THR A 233 -49.66 21.52 -17.82
C THR A 233 -48.55 22.57 -18.03
N LYS A 234 -47.46 22.26 -18.75
CA LYS A 234 -47.22 22.31 -20.22
C LYS A 234 -46.90 23.72 -20.80
N ASN A 235 -45.87 23.71 -21.66
CA ASN A 235 -45.44 24.70 -22.68
C ASN A 235 -44.58 25.90 -22.24
N LEU A 236 -43.29 25.88 -22.61
CA LEU A 236 -42.74 26.85 -23.57
C LEU A 236 -41.36 26.42 -24.11
N ALA A 237 -41.33 25.41 -25.00
CA ALA A 237 -40.21 25.20 -25.91
C ALA A 237 -40.69 25.57 -27.33
N SER A 238 -40.23 26.73 -27.81
CA SER A 238 -40.11 27.18 -29.21
C SER A 238 -40.52 28.65 -29.37
N LYS A 239 -39.52 29.56 -29.44
CA LYS A 239 -39.44 30.60 -30.47
C LYS A 239 -38.15 31.43 -30.37
N ILE A 240 -37.28 31.15 -31.34
CA ILE A 240 -36.55 32.12 -32.21
C ILE A 240 -35.15 32.61 -31.78
N ILE A 241 -34.21 32.10 -32.57
CA ILE A 241 -32.86 32.56 -32.92
C ILE A 241 -32.90 33.90 -33.69
N LYS A 242 -32.13 34.94 -33.29
CA LYS A 242 -31.18 35.75 -34.13
C LYS A 242 -30.80 37.14 -33.55
N SER A 243 -29.49 37.39 -33.63
CA SER A 243 -28.77 38.65 -33.91
C SER A 243 -28.81 39.86 -32.95
N THR A 244 -27.65 40.10 -32.34
CA THR A 244 -26.83 41.34 -32.36
C THR A 244 -27.53 42.72 -32.35
N LYS A 245 -27.37 43.48 -31.24
CA LYS A 245 -26.76 44.84 -31.15
C LYS A 245 -27.12 45.56 -29.83
N VAL A 246 -26.07 46.01 -29.12
CA VAL A 246 -25.85 47.35 -28.49
C VAL A 246 -27.08 48.10 -27.94
N GLN A 247 -27.10 48.44 -26.63
CA GLN A 247 -26.80 49.78 -26.07
C GLN A 247 -27.26 49.92 -24.60
N GLN A 248 -26.43 50.66 -23.83
CA GLN A 248 -26.62 51.35 -22.52
C GLN A 248 -28.08 51.54 -22.03
N ASP A 249 -28.42 51.57 -20.73
CA ASP A 249 -27.94 52.51 -19.73
C ASP A 249 -28.81 52.36 -18.45
N LYS A 250 -28.24 52.80 -17.31
CA LYS A 250 -28.90 53.42 -16.14
C LYS A 250 -29.80 52.62 -15.15
N SER A 251 -29.18 52.35 -13.99
CA SER A 251 -29.29 53.19 -12.76
C SER A 251 -30.13 52.73 -11.56
N PHE A 252 -29.53 52.97 -10.38
CA PHE A 252 -30.09 53.19 -9.02
C PHE A 252 -30.95 52.06 -8.41
N GLY A 253 -30.82 51.68 -7.14
CA GLY A 253 -30.15 52.27 -5.99
C GLY A 253 -30.96 52.00 -4.72
N ASN A 254 -30.27 51.92 -3.58
CA ASN A 254 -30.74 51.87 -2.18
C ASN A 254 -31.23 50.51 -1.63
N LYS A 255 -30.63 49.86 -0.60
CA LYS A 255 -30.13 50.26 0.75
C LYS A 255 -31.23 50.10 1.82
N ILE A 256 -30.87 49.46 2.95
CA ILE A 256 -31.26 49.72 4.36
C ILE A 256 -31.90 48.57 5.17
N LEU A 257 -31.07 48.05 6.09
CA LEU A 257 -31.18 47.82 7.56
C LEU A 257 -32.14 46.80 8.23
N GLU A 258 -31.49 45.99 9.08
CA GLU A 258 -31.75 45.63 10.50
C GLU A 258 -33.01 44.83 10.91
N SER A 259 -32.78 43.68 11.55
CA SER A 259 -32.82 43.56 13.04
C SER A 259 -32.81 42.10 13.53
N LYS A 260 -31.99 41.82 14.55
CA LYS A 260 -32.12 40.73 15.56
C LYS A 260 -33.08 41.21 16.68
N PRO A 261 -33.60 40.43 17.68
CA PRO A 261 -32.99 39.24 18.32
C PRO A 261 -33.89 38.14 18.99
N ASN A 262 -33.20 37.09 19.49
CA ASN A 262 -33.37 36.32 20.76
C ASN A 262 -34.39 35.17 20.98
N LYS A 263 -33.84 33.95 21.25
CA LYS A 263 -33.90 33.06 22.47
C LYS A 263 -33.94 31.55 22.09
N GLU A 264 -32.93 30.73 22.43
CA GLU A 264 -32.85 29.78 23.59
C GLU A 264 -33.88 28.63 23.52
N VAL A 265 -33.63 27.30 23.53
CA VAL A 265 -32.70 26.39 24.27
C VAL A 265 -32.74 24.94 23.68
N ASN A 266 -31.62 24.21 23.81
CA ASN A 266 -31.37 22.74 23.94
C ASN A 266 -31.32 21.71 22.78
N SER A 267 -30.10 21.14 22.68
CA SER A 267 -29.70 19.71 22.72
C SER A 267 -30.14 18.73 21.63
N MET A 268 -29.21 18.44 20.71
CA MET A 268 -28.70 17.12 20.28
C MET A 268 -28.07 17.31 18.89
N LYS A 269 -26.74 17.19 18.78
CA LYS A 269 -26.06 17.07 17.47
C LYS A 269 -25.24 15.79 17.45
N THR A 270 -25.82 14.78 16.83
CA THR A 270 -25.15 13.60 16.29
C THR A 270 -24.33 14.05 15.08
N ILE A 271 -23.06 13.68 15.06
CA ILE A 271 -22.09 13.95 14.01
C ILE A 271 -22.44 13.06 12.81
N VAL A 272 -22.75 13.67 11.66
CA VAL A 272 -22.76 13.02 10.35
C VAL A 272 -21.62 13.66 9.56
N ASN A 273 -20.60 12.86 9.26
CA ASN A 273 -19.46 13.25 8.45
C ASN A 273 -19.88 13.41 6.99
N GLU A 274 -19.93 14.65 6.50
CA GLU A 274 -19.97 14.97 5.08
C GLU A 274 -18.66 15.68 4.68
N THR A 275 -17.74 15.01 3.98
CA THR A 275 -17.11 15.53 2.74
C THR A 275 -16.29 14.43 2.02
N PRO A 276 -16.17 14.47 0.67
CA PRO A 276 -15.37 15.49 -0.05
C PRO A 276 -16.04 16.07 -1.31
N VAL A 277 -16.53 17.31 -1.23
CA VAL A 277 -17.03 18.14 -2.36
C VAL A 277 -16.46 19.58 -2.31
N LYS A 278 -15.76 19.97 -1.22
CA LYS A 278 -15.23 21.34 -1.04
C LYS A 278 -13.86 21.58 -1.70
N SER A 279 -12.97 20.60 -1.76
CA SER A 279 -11.62 20.75 -2.31
C SER A 279 -11.61 21.04 -3.82
N THR A 280 -12.51 20.41 -4.58
CA THR A 280 -12.66 20.61 -6.03
C THR A 280 -13.16 22.01 -6.40
N LYS A 281 -13.98 22.66 -5.57
CA LYS A 281 -14.44 24.04 -5.82
C LYS A 281 -13.34 25.08 -5.63
N ILE A 282 -12.49 24.91 -4.62
CA ILE A 282 -11.39 25.84 -4.30
C ILE A 282 -10.30 25.76 -5.38
N LEU A 283 -9.96 24.55 -5.81
CA LEU A 283 -9.00 24.34 -6.89
C LEU A 283 -9.52 24.92 -8.21
N ALA A 284 -10.80 24.69 -8.53
CA ALA A 284 -11.42 25.28 -9.72
C ALA A 284 -11.37 26.81 -9.68
N SER A 285 -11.66 27.47 -8.55
CA SER A 285 -11.58 28.94 -8.45
C SER A 285 -10.16 29.49 -8.62
N LYS A 286 -9.14 28.81 -8.08
CA LYS A 286 -7.73 29.27 -8.19
C LYS A 286 -7.11 28.96 -9.57
N ILE A 287 -7.47 27.83 -10.19
CA ILE A 287 -7.11 27.54 -11.59
C ILE A 287 -7.76 28.57 -12.52
N ILE A 288 -9.02 28.96 -12.26
CA ILE A 288 -9.70 30.02 -13.01
C ILE A 288 -9.05 31.40 -12.79
N GLU A 289 -8.52 31.70 -11.59
CA GLU A 289 -7.78 32.95 -11.33
C GLU A 289 -6.39 32.99 -11.98
N SER A 290 -5.66 31.88 -11.99
CA SER A 290 -4.33 31.77 -12.60
C SER A 290 -4.34 31.69 -14.13
N THR A 291 -5.51 31.45 -14.75
CA THR A 291 -5.70 31.42 -16.21
C THR A 291 -6.28 32.72 -16.80
N LYS A 292 -6.44 33.78 -16.00
CA LYS A 292 -6.94 35.09 -16.50
C LYS A 292 -5.89 35.82 -17.35
N VAL A 293 -6.01 35.66 -18.67
CA VAL A 293 -5.78 36.74 -19.64
C VAL A 293 -7.10 37.52 -19.78
N GLU A 294 -7.01 38.85 -19.84
CA GLU A 294 -8.09 39.85 -19.89
C GLU A 294 -9.42 39.36 -20.54
N ASP A 295 -10.51 39.27 -19.76
CA ASP A 295 -11.65 40.21 -19.86
C ASP A 295 -12.86 39.81 -18.97
N ASN A 296 -13.40 40.82 -18.27
CA ASN A 296 -14.75 41.04 -17.71
C ASN A 296 -15.41 40.01 -16.76
N GLU A 297 -15.51 40.42 -15.48
CA GLU A 297 -16.23 39.77 -14.37
C GLU A 297 -17.77 39.71 -14.55
N ILE A 298 -18.36 38.58 -14.16
CA ILE A 298 -19.77 38.48 -13.76
C ILE A 298 -19.83 37.85 -12.37
N LYS A 299 -20.46 38.55 -11.41
CA LYS A 299 -20.75 38.07 -10.05
C LYS A 299 -21.95 37.12 -10.05
N LEU A 300 -21.88 36.06 -9.27
CA LEU A 300 -23.02 35.24 -8.87
C LEU A 300 -23.21 35.35 -7.35
N ASP A 301 -24.41 35.78 -6.95
CA ASP A 301 -24.86 35.84 -5.56
C ASP A 301 -25.23 34.42 -5.08
N ASP A 302 -24.67 34.03 -3.93
CA ASP A 302 -25.12 32.89 -3.13
C ASP A 302 -26.33 33.33 -2.29
N ASP A 303 -27.44 32.57 -2.34
CA ASP A 303 -28.40 32.42 -1.23
C ASP A 303 -29.48 31.38 -1.59
N ASN A 304 -29.37 30.17 -1.03
CA ASN A 304 -30.43 29.44 -0.32
C ASN A 304 -30.09 27.94 -0.16
N ILE A 305 -29.69 27.57 1.05
CA ILE A 305 -29.78 26.20 1.58
C ILE A 305 -30.61 26.29 2.86
N MET A 306 -31.79 25.66 2.90
CA MET A 306 -32.38 24.99 4.07
C MET A 306 -33.38 23.94 3.55
N GLU A 307 -33.09 22.65 3.69
CA GLU A 307 -33.33 21.81 4.88
C GLU A 307 -34.74 21.21 4.87
N SER A 308 -34.84 19.93 4.50
CA SER A 308 -35.98 19.06 4.84
C SER A 308 -35.44 17.72 5.33
N THR A 309 -35.38 17.60 6.66
CA THR A 309 -34.98 16.43 7.44
C THR A 309 -36.01 15.29 7.41
N ASN A 310 -35.48 14.07 7.22
CA ASN A 310 -35.81 12.77 7.81
C ASN A 310 -37.27 12.36 8.06
N LYS A 311 -37.65 11.24 7.42
CA LYS A 311 -38.32 10.09 8.06
C LYS A 311 -38.23 8.86 7.16
N ASN A 312 -37.46 7.85 7.57
CA ASN A 312 -37.92 6.46 7.70
C ASN A 312 -36.82 5.59 8.33
N GLN A 313 -37.19 4.93 9.43
CA GLN A 313 -36.44 3.88 10.09
C GLN A 313 -36.67 2.54 9.38
N ASN A 314 -35.67 1.67 9.51
CA ASN A 314 -35.68 0.22 9.29
C ASN A 314 -35.71 -0.25 7.83
N GLN A 315 -34.53 -0.44 7.26
CA GLN A 315 -34.25 -1.59 6.40
C GLN A 315 -32.76 -1.94 6.54
N GLU A 316 -32.46 -3.16 6.99
CA GLU A 316 -31.12 -3.74 6.99
C GLU A 316 -30.57 -3.70 5.56
N ASP A 317 -29.67 -2.75 5.30
CA ASP A 317 -28.90 -2.74 4.06
C ASP A 317 -27.84 -3.84 4.18
N MET A 318 -28.11 -4.92 3.44
CA MET A 318 -27.14 -5.95 3.08
C MET A 318 -26.12 -5.33 2.10
N SER A 319 -25.30 -4.40 2.60
CA SER A 319 -24.00 -4.13 2.02
C SER A 319 -23.20 -5.40 2.18
N THR A 320 -22.70 -5.95 1.07
CA THR A 320 -21.55 -6.86 1.12
C THR A 320 -20.45 -6.13 1.87
N VAL A 321 -20.31 -6.46 3.15
CA VAL A 321 -19.21 -6.05 4.00
C VAL A 321 -17.98 -6.62 3.30
N ILE A 322 -17.22 -5.76 2.59
CA ILE A 322 -15.80 -6.03 2.43
C ILE A 322 -15.31 -6.01 3.88
N GLU A 323 -15.14 -7.18 4.48
CA GLU A 323 -14.51 -7.26 5.78
C GLU A 323 -13.14 -6.62 5.62
N THR A 324 -12.97 -5.43 6.18
CA THR A 324 -11.66 -4.80 6.24
C THR A 324 -10.78 -5.71 7.07
N ASN A 325 -9.63 -6.12 6.54
CA ASN A 325 -8.58 -6.88 7.24
C ASN A 325 -7.85 -6.02 8.29
N ASP A 326 -8.58 -5.07 8.88
CA ASP A 326 -8.09 -4.09 9.82
C ASP A 326 -8.27 -4.65 11.22
N PHE A 327 -7.16 -4.92 11.90
CA PHE A 327 -7.14 -5.13 13.34
C PHE A 327 -6.62 -3.88 14.04
N LYS A 328 -7.36 -3.39 15.02
CA LYS A 328 -6.96 -2.29 15.90
C LYS A 328 -7.61 -2.43 17.26
N THR A 329 -6.81 -2.36 18.31
CA THR A 329 -7.27 -2.37 19.70
C THR A 329 -6.74 -1.19 20.50
N LYS A 330 -7.55 -0.75 21.47
CA LYS A 330 -7.16 0.18 22.54
C LYS A 330 -6.90 -0.55 23.87
N ASN A 331 -7.19 -1.84 23.96
CA ASN A 331 -7.07 -2.64 25.17
C ASN A 331 -5.68 -3.25 25.34
N GLY A 332 -4.65 -2.58 24.80
CA GLY A 332 -3.27 -3.03 24.88
C GLY A 332 -2.49 -2.36 26.01
N LYS A 333 -1.60 -3.14 26.62
CA LYS A 333 -0.51 -2.67 27.47
C LYS A 333 0.83 -2.91 26.78
N LEU A 334 1.81 -2.09 27.11
CA LEU A 334 3.18 -2.20 26.60
C LEU A 334 4.18 -2.18 27.76
N THR A 335 5.13 -3.10 27.73
CA THR A 335 6.39 -3.00 28.47
C THR A 335 7.54 -3.00 27.47
N VAL A 336 8.52 -2.13 27.68
CA VAL A 336 9.71 -1.99 26.84
C VAL A 336 10.94 -2.17 27.70
N ASP A 337 11.80 -3.12 27.34
CA ASP A 337 13.11 -3.33 27.95
C ASP A 337 14.19 -2.84 26.98
N ILE A 338 15.00 -1.87 27.39
CA ILE A 338 16.02 -1.21 26.57
C ILE A 338 17.17 -0.68 27.44
N ALA A 339 18.42 -1.02 27.13
CA ALA A 339 19.59 -0.52 27.84
C ALA A 339 19.52 -0.74 29.37
N GLY A 340 18.95 -1.87 29.80
CA GLY A 340 18.69 -2.17 31.22
C GLY A 340 17.58 -1.34 31.88
N ILE A 341 16.87 -0.49 31.12
CA ILE A 341 15.74 0.33 31.56
C ILE A 341 14.44 -0.35 31.13
N GLN A 342 13.52 -0.52 32.08
CA GLN A 342 12.16 -0.96 31.79
C GLN A 342 11.19 0.22 31.83
N LYS A 343 10.37 0.40 30.78
CA LYS A 343 9.24 1.35 30.76
C LYS A 343 7.93 0.62 30.51
N SER A 344 6.87 1.00 31.23
CA SER A 344 5.54 0.39 31.10
C SER A 344 4.46 1.43 30.82
N PHE A 345 3.51 1.04 29.99
CA PHE A 345 2.38 1.86 29.55
C PHE A 345 1.09 1.03 29.59
N ASP A 346 0.13 1.45 30.43
CA ASP A 346 -1.16 0.77 30.59
C ASP A 346 -2.16 1.03 29.47
N GLU A 347 -1.91 2.05 28.64
CA GLU A 347 -2.82 2.46 27.57
C GLU A 347 -2.05 2.64 26.26
N ILE A 348 -2.10 1.63 25.40
CA ILE A 348 -1.65 1.76 24.01
C ILE A 348 -2.82 1.55 23.04
N THR A 349 -2.67 2.06 21.82
CA THR A 349 -3.39 1.54 20.66
C THR A 349 -2.42 0.65 19.88
N PHE A 350 -2.83 -0.59 19.63
CA PHE A 350 -2.06 -1.56 18.86
C PHE A 350 -2.86 -1.94 17.61
N SER A 351 -2.21 -2.02 16.45
CA SER A 351 -2.90 -2.36 15.21
C SER A 351 -1.99 -3.06 14.20
N LEU A 352 -2.59 -3.80 13.28
CA LEU A 352 -1.93 -4.15 12.02
C LEU A 352 -1.59 -2.86 11.25
N SER A 353 -0.50 -2.90 10.48
CA SER A 353 0.04 -1.73 9.77
C SER A 353 0.34 -2.03 8.30
N GLY A 354 0.40 -0.96 7.51
CA GLY A 354 0.58 -0.97 6.06
C GLY A 354 -0.65 -1.43 5.29
N GLN A 355 -0.51 -1.50 3.97
CA GLN A 355 -1.52 -2.03 3.05
C GLN A 355 -1.08 -3.41 2.56
N TYR A 356 -0.02 -3.44 1.75
CA TYR A 356 0.59 -4.67 1.25
C TYR A 356 1.16 -5.54 2.37
N SER A 357 1.84 -4.95 3.36
CA SER A 357 2.49 -5.71 4.43
C SER A 357 1.53 -6.54 5.32
N ARG A 358 0.22 -6.29 5.27
CA ARG A 358 -0.77 -7.07 6.02
C ARG A 358 -0.99 -8.46 5.44
N SER A 359 -0.68 -8.66 4.16
CA SER A 359 -0.80 -9.96 3.48
C SER A 359 0.51 -10.75 3.45
N LEU A 360 1.57 -10.23 4.05
CA LEU A 360 2.82 -10.97 4.26
C LEU A 360 2.60 -12.04 5.33
N VAL A 361 3.38 -13.12 5.26
CA VAL A 361 3.38 -14.20 6.26
C VAL A 361 3.61 -13.66 7.69
N LYS A 362 4.44 -12.59 7.80
CA LYS A 362 4.70 -11.84 9.04
C LYS A 362 4.28 -10.37 8.83
N PRO A 363 3.18 -9.92 9.46
CA PRO A 363 2.66 -8.58 9.24
C PRO A 363 3.40 -7.50 10.03
N ASN A 364 3.20 -6.24 9.62
CA ASN A 364 3.70 -5.06 10.32
C ASN A 364 2.73 -4.60 11.42
N PHE A 365 3.26 -3.92 12.44
CA PHE A 365 2.46 -3.38 13.55
C PHE A 365 2.70 -1.89 13.79
N ASN A 366 1.64 -1.19 14.22
CA ASN A 366 1.73 0.16 14.78
C ASN A 366 1.46 0.13 16.28
N ILE A 367 2.25 0.90 17.02
CA ILE A 367 2.07 1.12 18.46
C ILE A 367 1.90 2.62 18.67
N LYS A 368 0.78 3.04 19.27
CA LYS A 368 0.55 4.42 19.72
C LYS A 368 0.38 4.43 21.22
N ILE A 369 1.28 5.10 21.93
CA ILE A 369 1.21 5.31 23.37
C ILE A 369 0.16 6.40 23.65
N ARG A 370 -0.80 6.11 24.54
CA ARG A 370 -1.89 7.03 24.90
C ARG A 370 -1.62 7.75 26.22
N GLY A 371 -2.52 8.66 26.59
CA GLY A 371 -2.43 9.41 27.84
C GLY A 371 -1.35 10.51 27.85
N LYS A 372 -0.98 11.04 26.68
CA LYS A 372 0.10 12.05 26.51
C LYS A 372 1.45 11.59 27.08
N LYS A 373 1.70 10.27 27.07
CA LYS A 373 2.98 9.66 27.39
C LYS A 373 3.76 9.36 26.10
N ASP A 374 5.06 9.16 26.25
CA ASP A 374 5.95 8.80 25.16
C ASP A 374 7.04 7.83 25.65
N LEU A 375 7.65 7.14 24.69
CA LEU A 375 8.86 6.35 24.88
C LEU A 375 10.04 7.17 24.37
N PHE A 376 10.71 7.87 25.30
CA PHE A 376 11.86 8.74 25.01
C PHE A 376 11.55 9.77 23.92
N GLY A 377 10.39 10.41 24.07
CA GLY A 377 9.86 11.45 23.17
C GLY A 377 9.06 10.93 21.96
N SER A 378 9.10 9.63 21.66
CA SER A 378 8.29 9.03 20.59
C SER A 378 6.96 8.48 21.14
N SER A 379 5.84 9.04 20.67
CA SER A 379 4.49 8.60 21.08
C SER A 379 3.88 7.56 20.14
N GLN A 380 4.44 7.42 18.93
CA GLN A 380 4.00 6.47 17.94
C GLN A 380 5.22 5.86 17.25
N LEU A 381 5.21 4.53 17.11
CA LEU A 381 6.30 3.74 16.56
C LEU A 381 5.73 2.70 15.60
N LYS A 382 6.55 2.27 14.65
CA LYS A 382 6.21 1.16 13.77
C LYS A 382 7.21 0.02 13.94
N LEU A 383 6.69 -1.20 14.02
CA LEU A 383 7.47 -2.43 13.96
C LEU A 383 7.21 -3.05 12.59
N ARG A 384 8.23 -3.05 11.74
CA ARG A 384 8.14 -3.56 10.38
C ARG A 384 8.81 -4.92 10.29
N SER A 385 8.13 -5.88 9.69
CA SER A 385 8.73 -7.18 9.39
C SER A 385 9.75 -7.08 8.26
N ASP A 386 9.63 -6.06 7.40
CA ASP A 386 10.44 -5.85 6.19
C ASP A 386 10.63 -7.14 5.36
N LEU A 387 9.67 -8.08 5.40
CA LEU A 387 9.71 -9.33 4.62
C LEU A 387 9.52 -9.11 3.11
N THR A 388 9.42 -7.86 2.67
CA THR A 388 9.55 -7.48 1.26
C THR A 388 10.99 -7.58 0.78
N GLU A 389 11.96 -7.59 1.71
CA GLU A 389 13.39 -7.67 1.44
C GLU A 389 14.10 -8.75 2.32
N PRO A 390 15.25 -9.33 1.89
CA PRO A 390 15.80 -10.52 2.54
C PRO A 390 16.65 -10.29 3.81
N THR A 391 16.97 -9.05 4.20
CA THR A 391 18.13 -8.75 5.07
C THR A 391 17.83 -8.01 6.38
N PHE A 392 16.68 -7.35 6.52
CA PHE A 392 16.40 -6.34 7.56
C PHE A 392 17.35 -5.12 7.56
N LEU A 393 18.26 -5.00 6.59
CA LEU A 393 19.32 -3.97 6.62
C LEU A 393 18.96 -2.71 5.84
N ARG A 394 18.10 -2.81 4.82
CA ARG A 394 17.88 -1.73 3.85
C ARG A 394 17.34 -0.45 4.47
N SER A 395 16.28 -0.57 5.27
CA SER A 395 15.70 0.54 6.02
C SER A 395 16.69 1.17 7.00
N LYS A 396 17.49 0.33 7.68
CA LYS A 396 18.51 0.78 8.64
C LYS A 396 19.67 1.52 7.99
N LEU A 397 20.24 0.95 6.93
CA LEU A 397 21.33 1.55 6.17
C LEU A 397 20.90 2.87 5.54
N THR A 398 19.68 2.93 4.98
CA THR A 398 19.15 4.17 4.43
C THR A 398 19.04 5.23 5.52
N SER A 399 18.48 4.90 6.68
CA SER A 399 18.42 5.81 7.83
C SER A 399 19.81 6.29 8.27
N ASP A 400 20.78 5.37 8.38
CA ASP A 400 22.15 5.69 8.78
C ASP A 400 22.85 6.63 7.80
N ILE A 401 22.62 6.46 6.49
CA ILE A 401 23.14 7.34 5.45
C ILE A 401 22.59 8.76 5.63
N HIS A 402 21.28 8.92 5.85
CA HIS A 402 20.70 10.24 6.08
C HIS A 402 21.30 10.91 7.32
N LYS A 403 21.49 10.15 8.42
CA LYS A 403 22.07 10.70 9.66
C LYS A 403 23.52 11.10 9.52
N LYS A 404 24.32 10.28 8.84
CA LYS A 404 25.72 10.60 8.56
C LYS A 404 25.88 11.88 7.72
N LEU A 405 24.93 12.14 6.82
CA LEU A 405 24.89 13.36 5.99
C LEU A 405 24.26 14.57 6.69
N GLY A 406 23.79 14.42 7.94
CA GLY A 406 23.05 15.49 8.65
C GLY A 406 21.69 15.81 8.02
N ILE A 407 21.11 14.89 7.26
CA ILE A 407 19.83 15.06 6.57
C ILE A 407 18.68 14.66 7.51
N ALA A 408 17.64 15.51 7.53
CA ALA A 408 16.43 15.24 8.29
C ALA A 408 15.71 14.03 7.71
N GLY A 409 15.36 13.07 8.55
CA GLY A 409 14.70 11.84 8.14
C GLY A 409 14.32 10.96 9.33
N ILE A 410 13.49 9.95 9.11
CA ILE A 410 13.15 8.97 10.15
C ILE A 410 14.38 8.16 10.59
N SER A 411 14.38 7.79 11.86
CA SER A 411 15.37 6.86 12.41
C SER A 411 14.87 5.43 12.31
N ALA A 412 15.79 4.48 12.10
CA ALA A 412 15.52 3.05 12.12
C ALA A 412 16.52 2.33 13.04
N ASN A 413 16.06 1.29 13.71
CA ASN A 413 16.89 0.31 14.43
C ASN A 413 16.12 -1.01 14.56
N TYR A 414 16.52 -1.91 15.44
CA TYR A 414 15.93 -3.24 15.59
C TYR A 414 15.16 -3.39 16.90
N ALA A 415 14.13 -4.21 16.86
CA ALA A 415 13.37 -4.59 18.04
C ALA A 415 12.97 -6.06 17.99
N THR A 416 12.89 -6.71 19.15
CA THR A 416 12.14 -7.95 19.29
C THR A 416 10.73 -7.66 19.83
N LEU A 417 9.77 -8.50 19.44
CA LEU A 417 8.37 -8.35 19.86
C LEU A 417 7.85 -9.62 20.54
N TYR A 418 7.11 -9.43 21.62
CA TYR A 418 6.26 -10.44 22.24
C TYR A 418 4.82 -9.93 22.30
N ILE A 419 3.85 -10.79 21.98
CA ILE A 419 2.42 -10.50 22.18
C ILE A 419 1.84 -11.63 23.02
N ASN A 420 1.25 -11.30 24.17
CA ASN A 420 0.74 -12.28 25.15
C ASN A 420 1.76 -13.38 25.52
N GLY A 421 3.05 -13.02 25.56
CA GLY A 421 4.15 -13.93 25.87
C GLY A 421 4.66 -14.75 24.67
N GLU A 422 3.97 -14.75 23.54
CA GLU A 422 4.41 -15.40 22.30
C GLU A 422 5.47 -14.55 21.59
N TYR A 423 6.62 -15.15 21.27
CA TYR A 423 7.73 -14.47 20.58
C TYR A 423 7.41 -14.27 19.10
N MET A 424 7.29 -13.01 18.69
CA MET A 424 6.95 -12.62 17.33
C MET A 424 8.17 -12.42 16.42
N GLY A 425 9.38 -12.51 16.96
CA GLY A 425 10.60 -12.41 16.17
C GLY A 425 11.23 -11.01 16.12
N LEU A 426 12.17 -10.85 15.19
CA LEU A 426 12.90 -9.62 14.91
C LEU A 426 12.08 -8.68 14.01
N PHE A 427 12.08 -7.39 14.30
CA PHE A 427 11.44 -6.34 13.51
C PHE A 427 12.39 -5.16 13.33
N VAL A 428 12.22 -4.43 12.23
CA VAL A 428 12.80 -3.09 12.07
C VAL A 428 11.90 -2.09 12.80
N LEU A 429 12.42 -1.50 13.86
CA LEU A 429 11.81 -0.38 14.57
C LEU A 429 12.05 0.90 13.77
N THR A 430 10.98 1.59 13.40
CA THR A 430 11.07 2.87 12.67
C THR A 430 10.27 3.96 13.36
N ASP A 431 10.78 5.18 13.25
CA ASP A 431 10.07 6.39 13.64
C ASP A 431 8.89 6.67 12.69
N ALA A 432 8.05 7.63 13.06
CA ALA A 432 6.95 8.07 12.22
C ALA A 432 6.83 9.60 12.21
N TYR A 433 6.71 10.17 11.01
CA TYR A 433 6.41 11.59 10.85
C TYR A 433 5.04 11.91 11.46
N LYS A 434 5.09 12.44 12.68
CA LYS A 434 3.97 12.82 13.56
C LYS A 434 4.38 14.04 14.36
N LEU A 435 3.44 14.66 15.08
CA LEU A 435 3.71 15.80 15.96
C LEU A 435 4.88 15.56 16.93
N SER A 436 5.06 14.34 17.46
CA SER A 436 6.19 14.04 18.33
C SER A 436 7.54 14.14 17.60
N TRP A 437 7.62 13.64 16.37
CA TRP A 437 8.84 13.74 15.56
C TRP A 437 9.13 15.19 15.17
N ILE A 438 8.12 15.93 14.72
CA ILE A 438 8.26 17.35 14.37
C ILE A 438 8.75 18.16 15.57
N LYS A 439 8.22 17.89 16.77
CA LYS A 439 8.67 18.53 18.01
C LYS A 439 10.14 18.21 18.33
N GLN A 440 10.57 16.97 18.13
CA GLN A 440 11.95 16.58 18.41
C GLN A 440 12.94 17.19 17.42
N VAL A 441 12.60 17.24 16.14
CA VAL A 441 13.53 17.68 15.08
C VAL A 441 13.48 19.19 14.85
N TYR A 442 12.29 19.80 14.87
CA TYR A 442 12.09 21.22 14.54
C TYR A 442 11.64 22.07 15.73
N GLY A 443 11.37 21.48 16.90
CA GLY A 443 10.88 22.21 18.07
C GLY A 443 9.41 22.66 17.97
N GLU A 444 8.71 22.38 16.88
CA GLU A 444 7.31 22.76 16.66
C GLU A 444 6.35 21.70 17.23
N LYS A 445 5.41 22.12 18.09
CA LYS A 445 4.54 21.19 18.83
C LYS A 445 3.22 20.87 18.12
N ASP A 446 2.63 21.88 17.46
CA ASP A 446 1.24 21.87 17.03
C ASP A 446 1.13 22.26 15.54
N THR A 447 1.98 21.66 14.69
CA THR A 447 1.98 21.98 13.25
C THR A 447 0.67 21.59 12.58
N LYS A 448 0.16 22.48 11.72
CA LYS A 448 -1.01 22.24 10.88
C LYS A 448 -0.66 21.73 9.49
N PHE A 449 0.62 21.64 9.14
CA PHE A 449 1.08 21.44 7.76
C PHE A 449 1.98 20.23 7.62
N LEU A 450 1.44 19.04 7.93
CA LEU A 450 2.13 17.77 7.76
C LEU A 450 1.30 16.85 6.87
N TYR A 451 1.70 16.72 5.62
CA TYR A 451 0.97 15.99 4.59
C TYR A 451 1.67 14.69 4.26
N LYS A 452 0.97 13.58 4.43
CA LYS A 452 1.40 12.27 3.96
C LYS A 452 0.95 12.08 2.53
N CYS A 453 1.87 11.88 1.60
CA CYS A 453 1.57 11.65 0.19
C CYS A 453 1.69 10.17 -0.17
N ASN A 454 0.60 9.62 -0.71
CA ASN A 454 0.53 8.26 -1.21
C ASN A 454 -0.34 8.23 -2.47
N GLY A 455 0.18 7.64 -3.55
CA GLY A 455 -0.63 7.27 -4.71
C GLY A 455 -0.47 8.23 -5.88
N VAL A 456 0.71 8.20 -6.52
CA VAL A 456 0.98 8.92 -7.77
C VAL A 456 0.96 10.45 -7.57
N ALA A 457 1.51 10.91 -6.45
CA ALA A 457 1.68 12.31 -6.09
C ALA A 457 3.06 12.82 -6.55
N TYR A 458 3.10 13.65 -7.60
CA TYR A 458 4.34 14.12 -8.23
C TYR A 458 4.69 15.58 -7.91
N LEU A 459 4.21 16.10 -6.78
CA LEU A 459 4.44 17.48 -6.31
C LEU A 459 3.90 18.54 -7.29
N ASP A 460 2.72 18.28 -7.83
CA ASP A 460 1.97 19.19 -8.72
C ASP A 460 0.50 19.31 -8.27
N VAL A 461 -0.31 20.10 -8.97
CA VAL A 461 -1.76 20.23 -8.69
C VAL A 461 -2.52 18.91 -8.71
N GLY A 462 -2.03 17.88 -9.40
CA GLY A 462 -2.59 16.53 -9.40
C GLY A 462 -2.37 15.77 -8.09
N SER A 463 -1.49 16.28 -7.21
CA SER A 463 -1.19 15.72 -5.90
C SER A 463 -2.17 16.16 -4.80
N VAL A 464 -3.08 17.11 -5.11
CA VAL A 464 -3.95 17.77 -4.12
C VAL A 464 -4.81 16.79 -3.31
N ASP A 465 -5.32 15.72 -3.94
CA ASP A 465 -6.16 14.69 -3.34
C ASP A 465 -5.40 13.40 -3.03
N LYS A 466 -4.09 13.37 -3.31
CA LYS A 466 -3.19 12.23 -3.08
C LYS A 466 -2.38 12.36 -1.80
N CYS A 467 -2.47 13.51 -1.14
CA CYS A 467 -1.83 13.76 0.12
C CYS A 467 -2.86 14.06 1.20
N THR A 468 -2.72 13.43 2.37
CA THR A 468 -3.61 13.62 3.51
C THR A 468 -2.86 14.30 4.64
N ASN A 469 -3.45 15.32 5.23
CA ASN A 469 -2.89 15.97 6.41
C ASN A 469 -2.98 15.03 7.62
N GLU A 470 -1.86 14.74 8.27
CA GLU A 470 -1.80 13.85 9.44
C GLU A 470 -2.45 14.40 10.70
N ASN A 471 -2.65 15.72 10.74
CA ASN A 471 -3.13 16.45 11.91
C ASN A 471 -4.50 17.07 11.66
N ASP A 472 -5.25 16.59 10.66
CA ASP A 472 -6.58 17.10 10.35
C ASP A 472 -7.59 16.67 11.43
N GLU A 473 -7.90 17.58 12.35
CA GLU A 473 -9.08 17.51 13.21
C GLU A 473 -10.20 18.36 12.57
N ASP A 474 -10.97 17.71 11.70
CA ASP A 474 -12.31 18.05 11.17
C ASP A 474 -12.64 19.45 10.59
N ASP A 475 -11.78 20.48 10.63
CA ASP A 475 -12.10 21.77 9.96
C ASP A 475 -10.88 22.70 9.74
N VAL A 476 -10.10 22.50 8.67
CA VAL A 476 -9.01 23.45 8.34
C VAL A 476 -9.05 23.88 6.87
N THR A 477 -9.91 24.84 6.55
CA THR A 477 -9.92 25.54 5.24
C THR A 477 -8.58 26.22 4.92
N GLU A 478 -7.87 26.72 5.94
CA GLU A 478 -6.58 27.41 5.80
C GLU A 478 -5.44 26.48 5.35
N SER A 479 -5.30 25.29 5.96
CA SER A 479 -4.25 24.33 5.58
C SER A 479 -4.47 23.79 4.18
N ASN A 480 -5.73 23.55 3.81
CA ASN A 480 -6.12 23.16 2.46
C ASN A 480 -5.82 24.24 1.42
N LEU A 481 -6.00 25.53 1.77
CA LEU A 481 -5.65 26.65 0.88
C LEU A 481 -4.14 26.78 0.69
N GLU A 482 -3.38 26.71 1.77
CA GLU A 482 -1.91 26.78 1.77
C GLU A 482 -1.30 25.61 0.98
N TRP A 483 -1.81 24.40 1.18
CA TRP A 483 -1.42 23.22 0.41
C TRP A 483 -1.68 23.39 -1.09
N ALA A 484 -2.86 23.90 -1.45
CA ALA A 484 -3.19 24.17 -2.84
C ALA A 484 -2.29 25.25 -3.45
N ASP A 485 -1.99 26.34 -2.71
CA ASP A 485 -1.08 27.40 -3.18
C ASP A 485 0.33 26.89 -3.41
N PHE A 486 0.84 26.06 -2.50
CA PHE A 486 2.12 25.38 -2.68
C PHE A 486 2.14 24.54 -3.96
N LEU A 487 1.15 23.68 -4.18
CA LEU A 487 1.10 22.84 -5.39
C LEU A 487 0.96 23.64 -6.69
N VAL A 488 0.21 24.75 -6.67
CA VAL A 488 0.10 25.67 -7.82
C VAL A 488 1.45 26.32 -8.10
N ALA A 489 2.18 26.76 -7.07
CA ALA A 489 3.51 27.31 -7.22
C ALA A 489 4.48 26.27 -7.80
N MET A 490 4.50 25.04 -7.27
CA MET A 490 5.32 23.94 -7.80
C MET A 490 4.99 23.61 -9.26
N THR A 491 3.71 23.68 -9.63
CA THR A 491 3.25 23.43 -11.01
C THR A 491 3.68 24.55 -11.97
N ASN A 492 3.66 25.80 -11.50
CA ASN A 492 3.98 26.96 -12.34
C ASN A 492 5.47 27.29 -12.40
N ALA A 493 6.26 26.83 -11.42
CA ALA A 493 7.71 26.99 -11.38
C ALA A 493 8.35 26.58 -12.71
N GLN A 494 9.26 27.38 -13.25
CA GLN A 494 10.03 27.04 -14.46
C GLN A 494 11.47 26.68 -14.13
N SER A 495 11.93 27.07 -12.95
CA SER A 495 13.29 26.92 -12.45
C SER A 495 13.28 26.68 -10.93
N ALA A 496 14.45 26.41 -10.35
CA ALA A 496 14.59 26.28 -8.91
C ALA A 496 14.28 27.60 -8.20
N GLU A 497 14.78 28.72 -8.76
CA GLU A 497 14.68 30.07 -8.21
C GLU A 497 13.23 30.50 -7.96
N ASP A 498 12.28 30.00 -8.76
CA ASP A 498 10.86 30.31 -8.64
C ASP A 498 10.23 29.79 -7.33
N ILE A 499 10.84 28.78 -6.70
CA ILE A 499 10.28 28.07 -5.54
C ILE A 499 11.22 28.01 -4.33
N GLU A 500 12.44 28.53 -4.43
CA GLU A 500 13.43 28.49 -3.33
C GLU A 500 12.96 29.21 -2.07
N ASP A 501 12.10 30.21 -2.17
CA ASP A 501 11.53 30.91 -1.02
C ASP A 501 10.47 30.10 -0.27
N ILE A 502 9.90 29.06 -0.91
CA ILE A 502 8.80 28.26 -0.37
C ILE A 502 9.11 26.77 -0.25
N PHE A 503 10.21 26.28 -0.82
CA PHE A 503 10.57 24.86 -0.85
C PHE A 503 12.07 24.67 -0.63
N GLU A 504 12.44 23.65 0.13
CA GLU A 504 13.85 23.26 0.36
C GLU A 504 14.41 22.53 -0.88
N VAL A 505 14.71 23.28 -1.94
CA VAL A 505 15.17 22.74 -3.23
C VAL A 505 16.46 21.93 -3.08
N ASP A 506 17.47 22.42 -2.35
CA ASP A 506 18.73 21.69 -2.14
C ASP A 506 18.51 20.36 -1.42
N HIS A 507 17.62 20.34 -0.43
CA HIS A 507 17.27 19.13 0.29
C HIS A 507 16.62 18.11 -0.66
N PHE A 508 15.66 18.54 -1.48
CA PHE A 508 15.03 17.68 -2.48
C PHE A 508 16.06 17.11 -3.47
N ILE A 509 16.98 17.93 -3.97
CA ILE A 509 18.03 17.48 -4.89
C ILE A 509 18.97 16.47 -4.22
N LYS A 510 19.29 16.65 -2.92
CA LYS A 510 20.08 15.69 -2.14
C LYS A 510 19.33 14.36 -1.95
N GLU A 511 18.04 14.39 -1.64
CA GLU A 511 17.20 13.18 -1.57
C GLU A 511 17.19 12.45 -2.92
N MET A 512 17.11 13.16 -4.05
CA MET A 512 17.18 12.53 -5.38
C MET A 512 18.53 11.88 -5.67
N ALA A 513 19.62 12.50 -5.23
CA ALA A 513 20.95 11.93 -5.34
C ALA A 513 21.08 10.66 -4.48
N ILE A 514 20.51 10.65 -3.27
CA ILE A 514 20.45 9.47 -2.40
C ILE A 514 19.61 8.37 -3.06
N GLU A 515 18.39 8.66 -3.52
CA GLU A 515 17.54 7.65 -4.18
C GLU A 515 18.23 7.03 -5.40
N TYR A 516 18.91 7.84 -6.22
CA TYR A 516 19.67 7.34 -7.36
C TYR A 516 20.82 6.41 -6.96
N LEU A 517 21.60 6.78 -5.95
CA LEU A 517 22.71 5.95 -5.45
C LEU A 517 22.20 4.65 -4.82
N LEU A 518 21.10 4.73 -4.08
CA LEU A 518 20.45 3.57 -3.48
C LEU A 518 19.65 2.75 -4.49
N GLY A 519 19.35 3.26 -5.68
CA GLY A 519 18.42 2.60 -6.59
C GLY A 519 17.02 2.48 -5.99
N SER A 520 16.59 3.48 -5.24
CA SER A 520 15.28 3.54 -4.57
C SER A 520 14.20 3.99 -5.52
N TRP A 521 13.10 3.26 -5.62
CA TRP A 521 12.10 3.55 -6.66
C TRP A 521 10.69 3.81 -6.14
N ASP A 522 10.42 3.57 -4.86
CA ASP A 522 9.06 3.59 -4.30
C ASP A 522 8.68 4.96 -3.70
N HIS A 523 9.43 6.01 -4.07
CA HIS A 523 9.31 7.37 -3.57
C HIS A 523 8.75 8.32 -4.64
N ILE A 524 9.42 9.44 -4.93
CA ILE A 524 8.92 10.41 -5.94
C ILE A 524 8.84 9.80 -7.34
N GLN A 525 9.65 8.78 -7.64
CA GLN A 525 9.63 8.07 -8.92
C GLN A 525 8.23 7.49 -9.22
N LEU A 526 7.53 7.00 -8.19
CA LEU A 526 6.14 6.53 -8.25
C LEU A 526 5.12 7.48 -7.58
N GLY A 527 5.58 8.63 -7.08
CA GLY A 527 4.74 9.58 -6.35
C GLY A 527 4.15 8.97 -5.08
N HIS A 528 4.95 8.20 -4.34
CA HIS A 528 4.52 7.44 -3.18
C HIS A 528 5.52 7.58 -2.01
N ASN A 529 5.14 7.14 -0.80
CA ASN A 529 6.03 7.04 0.38
C ASN A 529 6.82 8.31 0.80
N TYR A 530 6.23 9.50 0.70
CA TYR A 530 6.86 10.70 1.25
C TYR A 530 5.89 11.58 2.02
N TYR A 531 6.44 12.48 2.81
CA TYR A 531 5.73 13.54 3.52
C TYR A 531 6.19 14.89 3.02
N LEU A 532 5.28 15.86 3.03
CA LEU A 532 5.63 17.27 3.00
C LEU A 532 5.29 17.93 4.32
N TYR A 533 6.24 18.73 4.81
CA TYR A 533 6.08 19.49 6.04
C TYR A 533 6.45 20.95 5.80
N LYS A 534 5.57 21.89 6.20
CA LYS A 534 5.90 23.32 6.18
C LYS A 534 6.61 23.70 7.48
N GLN A 535 7.89 24.00 7.38
CA GLN A 535 8.74 24.35 8.50
C GLN A 535 8.43 25.75 9.05
N PRO A 536 8.89 26.09 10.27
CA PRO A 536 8.71 27.42 10.86
C PRO A 536 9.39 28.55 10.07
N ASN A 537 10.38 28.23 9.23
CA ASN A 537 11.02 29.18 8.32
C ASN A 537 10.14 29.55 7.10
N GLY A 538 8.97 28.94 6.96
CA GLY A 538 8.02 29.16 5.85
C GLY A 538 8.19 28.22 4.67
N LYS A 539 9.27 27.42 4.61
CA LYS A 539 9.56 26.50 3.49
C LYS A 539 9.01 25.10 3.74
N TRP A 540 8.50 24.49 2.67
CA TRP A 540 8.14 23.09 2.62
C TRP A 540 9.38 22.21 2.43
N ILE A 541 9.45 21.09 3.15
CA ILE A 541 10.52 20.10 3.05
C ILE A 541 9.96 18.72 2.66
N TYR A 542 10.68 18.02 1.78
CA TYR A 542 10.37 16.68 1.29
C TYR A 542 10.99 15.61 2.19
N LEU A 543 10.19 14.71 2.76
CA LEU A 543 10.66 13.75 3.75
C LEU A 543 10.27 12.31 3.38
N THR A 544 11.25 11.49 3.00
CA THR A 544 11.01 10.10 2.59
C THR A 544 10.77 9.17 3.80
N TYR A 545 9.94 8.13 3.61
CA TYR A 545 9.76 7.02 4.55
C TYR A 545 9.61 5.70 3.78
N ASP A 546 9.56 4.55 4.46
CA ASP A 546 9.37 3.25 3.78
C ASP A 546 10.57 2.89 2.86
N HIS A 547 11.73 2.61 3.47
CA HIS A 547 13.01 2.44 2.77
C HIS A 547 13.43 0.98 2.58
N ASP A 548 12.46 0.05 2.54
CA ASP A 548 12.68 -1.36 2.25
C ASP A 548 13.01 -1.58 0.75
N HIS A 549 12.44 -0.77 -0.13
CA HIS A 549 12.71 -0.79 -1.57
C HIS A 549 13.95 0.05 -1.99
N THR A 550 15.10 -0.27 -1.38
CA THR A 550 16.39 0.39 -1.61
C THR A 550 17.51 -0.63 -1.90
N PHE A 551 18.70 -0.15 -2.27
CA PHE A 551 19.85 -0.97 -2.69
C PHE A 551 19.54 -1.91 -3.86
N GLY A 552 18.89 -1.37 -4.89
CA GLY A 552 18.63 -2.06 -6.15
C GLY A 552 17.61 -3.19 -6.11
N ILE A 553 16.87 -3.36 -5.02
CA ILE A 553 15.84 -4.39 -4.93
C ILE A 553 14.66 -4.11 -5.86
N ASN A 554 14.13 -5.14 -6.51
CA ASN A 554 12.91 -5.11 -7.32
C ASN A 554 12.92 -4.07 -8.45
N LEU A 555 14.08 -3.65 -8.95
CA LEU A 555 14.16 -2.66 -10.03
C LEU A 555 13.49 -3.12 -11.33
N ASP A 556 13.45 -4.43 -11.58
CA ASP A 556 12.66 -5.02 -12.65
C ASP A 556 11.18 -4.59 -12.55
N ARG A 557 10.62 -4.37 -11.36
CA ARG A 557 9.24 -3.87 -11.18
C ARG A 557 8.99 -2.54 -11.88
N ILE A 558 10.01 -1.72 -12.05
CA ILE A 558 9.88 -0.33 -12.52
C ILE A 558 10.39 -0.21 -13.94
N PHE A 559 11.53 -0.83 -14.23
CA PHE A 559 12.16 -0.75 -15.54
C PHE A 559 11.69 -1.84 -16.51
N ILE A 560 11.08 -2.91 -15.99
CA ILE A 560 10.42 -3.96 -16.79
C ILE A 560 8.91 -3.89 -16.58
N GLY A 561 8.48 -3.69 -15.33
CA GLY A 561 7.09 -3.68 -14.92
C GLY A 561 6.39 -2.38 -15.29
N TYR A 562 5.67 -2.44 -16.40
CA TYR A 562 4.30 -2.92 -16.26
C TYR A 562 4.13 -4.09 -17.24
N PHE A 563 3.67 -5.21 -16.68
CA PHE A 563 3.18 -6.45 -17.29
C PHE A 563 4.12 -7.56 -17.81
N PHE A 564 3.73 -8.77 -17.36
CA PHE A 564 3.86 -10.11 -17.91
C PHE A 564 5.18 -10.54 -18.57
N VAL A 565 5.85 -11.46 -17.91
CA VAL A 565 7.08 -12.07 -18.44
C VAL A 565 6.69 -13.27 -19.30
N ASP A 566 6.25 -13.01 -20.54
CA ASP A 566 6.23 -14.03 -21.61
C ASP A 566 6.21 -13.40 -23.01
N LEU A 567 7.13 -12.46 -23.26
CA LEU A 567 7.45 -12.02 -24.62
C LEU A 567 8.94 -12.23 -24.89
N PRO A 568 9.34 -13.19 -25.73
CA PRO A 568 10.73 -13.65 -25.90
C PRO A 568 11.70 -12.60 -26.51
N GLU A 569 11.29 -11.34 -26.66
CA GLU A 569 12.05 -10.32 -27.39
C GLU A 569 12.22 -8.98 -26.66
N ARG A 570 11.76 -8.81 -25.41
CA ARG A 570 12.18 -7.62 -24.64
C ARG A 570 13.62 -7.81 -24.19
N ASN A 571 14.53 -7.30 -25.02
CA ASN A 571 15.95 -7.16 -24.72
C ASN A 571 16.11 -6.03 -23.66
N VAL A 572 15.66 -6.29 -22.43
CA VAL A 572 15.78 -5.31 -21.34
C VAL A 572 17.25 -5.26 -20.96
N MET A 573 17.88 -4.11 -21.11
CA MET A 573 19.19 -3.84 -20.53
C MET A 573 19.01 -3.85 -19.00
N LYS A 574 19.40 -4.95 -18.33
CA LYS A 574 19.22 -5.16 -16.88
C LYS A 574 20.37 -4.61 -16.02
N ASP A 575 21.30 -3.88 -16.62
CA ASP A 575 22.47 -3.35 -15.93
C ASP A 575 22.16 -2.02 -15.22
N TYR A 576 21.18 -2.06 -14.31
CA TYR A 576 20.71 -0.88 -13.56
C TYR A 576 21.79 -0.16 -12.75
N PRO A 577 22.79 -0.84 -12.15
CA PRO A 577 23.88 -0.15 -11.47
C PRO A 577 24.61 0.84 -12.39
N ASN A 578 24.67 0.56 -13.70
CA ASN A 578 25.35 1.39 -14.68
C ASN A 578 24.51 2.49 -15.32
N PHE A 579 23.22 2.62 -14.95
CA PHE A 579 22.35 3.66 -15.49
C PHE A 579 22.80 5.05 -15.02
N SER A 580 22.83 6.01 -15.94
CA SER A 580 22.94 7.43 -15.59
C SER A 580 21.68 7.88 -14.83
N PHE A 581 21.72 9.04 -14.16
CA PHE A 581 20.52 9.56 -13.50
C PHE A 581 19.37 9.76 -14.50
N SER A 582 19.67 10.24 -15.71
CA SER A 582 18.65 10.45 -16.75
C SER A 582 18.04 9.14 -17.29
N ASP A 583 18.78 8.02 -17.25
CA ASP A 583 18.24 6.72 -17.65
C ASP A 583 17.45 6.06 -16.52
N TRP A 584 17.79 6.42 -15.29
CA TRP A 584 17.17 5.87 -14.08
C TRP A 584 15.88 6.60 -13.69
N THR A 585 15.85 7.93 -13.77
CA THR A 585 14.71 8.71 -13.26
C THR A 585 13.54 8.75 -14.23
N GLN A 586 12.33 8.78 -13.68
CA GLN A 586 11.16 9.26 -14.38
C GLN A 586 11.30 10.76 -14.68
N LYS A 587 10.89 11.19 -15.86
CA LYS A 587 11.00 12.59 -16.33
C LYS A 587 9.80 13.43 -15.89
N HIS A 588 9.44 13.33 -14.61
CA HIS A 588 8.40 14.16 -14.02
C HIS A 588 8.78 15.64 -14.12
N GLN A 589 7.78 16.53 -14.21
CA GLN A 589 8.02 17.96 -14.39
C GLN A 589 9.01 18.53 -13.37
N ILE A 590 8.88 18.14 -12.10
CA ILE A 590 9.74 18.64 -11.03
C ILE A 590 11.20 18.19 -11.19
N ILE A 591 11.42 16.91 -11.53
CA ILE A 591 12.77 16.37 -11.80
C ILE A 591 13.37 17.03 -13.04
N GLN A 592 12.57 17.21 -14.10
CA GLN A 592 13.00 17.87 -15.32
C GLN A 592 13.49 19.30 -15.02
N LYS A 593 12.70 20.08 -14.27
CA LYS A 593 12.97 21.49 -13.99
C LYS A 593 14.10 21.69 -12.98
N LEU A 594 14.15 20.89 -11.91
CA LEU A 594 15.11 21.09 -10.82
C LEU A 594 16.45 20.36 -11.04
N ILE A 595 16.49 19.34 -11.90
CA ILE A 595 17.69 18.50 -12.05
C ILE A 595 18.11 18.33 -13.52
N LEU A 596 17.22 17.86 -14.40
CA LEU A 596 17.66 17.49 -15.75
C LEU A 596 17.98 18.70 -16.65
N ASN A 597 17.32 19.84 -16.44
CA ASN A 597 17.61 21.09 -17.15
C ASN A 597 18.89 21.77 -16.66
N ASP A 598 19.19 21.67 -15.36
CA ASP A 598 20.43 22.15 -14.75
C ASP A 598 20.93 21.15 -13.68
N PRO A 599 21.84 20.23 -14.05
CA PRO A 599 22.29 19.17 -13.15
C PRO A 599 23.39 19.63 -12.19
N ALA A 600 23.79 20.90 -12.16
CA ALA A 600 24.97 21.34 -11.40
C ALA A 600 24.86 21.02 -9.90
N ARG A 601 23.73 21.36 -9.27
CA ARG A 601 23.45 21.07 -7.85
C ARG A 601 23.36 19.58 -7.56
N PHE A 602 22.72 18.83 -8.46
CA PHE A 602 22.61 17.37 -8.34
C PHE A 602 23.97 16.68 -8.44
N ASN A 603 24.79 17.07 -9.41
CA ASN A 603 26.14 16.54 -9.56
C ASN A 603 26.98 16.84 -8.33
N GLN A 604 26.90 18.06 -7.78
CA GLN A 604 27.59 18.44 -6.56
C GLN A 604 27.12 17.58 -5.36
N ALA A 605 25.81 17.41 -5.19
CA ALA A 605 25.25 16.53 -4.16
C ALA A 605 25.76 15.09 -4.30
N LEU A 606 25.82 14.55 -5.52
CA LEU A 606 26.39 13.21 -5.76
C LEU A 606 27.85 13.13 -5.33
N LYS A 607 28.68 14.13 -5.66
CA LYS A 607 30.10 14.13 -5.25
C LYS A 607 30.23 14.10 -3.73
N GLU A 608 29.48 14.97 -3.05
CA GLU A 608 29.44 15.04 -1.58
C GLU A 608 29.06 13.68 -0.99
N ILE A 609 27.90 13.14 -1.39
CA ILE A 609 27.37 11.90 -0.82
C ILE A 609 28.32 10.72 -1.05
N VAL A 610 28.87 10.57 -2.26
CA VAL A 610 29.82 9.48 -2.56
C VAL A 610 31.10 9.60 -1.75
N SER A 611 31.61 10.82 -1.56
CA SER A 611 32.83 11.04 -0.77
C SER A 611 32.64 10.84 0.73
N GLU A 612 31.47 11.22 1.27
CA GLU A 612 31.22 11.23 2.71
C GLU A 612 30.63 9.93 3.25
N VAL A 613 29.83 9.22 2.44
CA VAL A 613 29.11 8.03 2.92
C VAL A 613 28.94 6.92 1.89
N PHE A 614 28.51 7.18 0.66
CA PHE A 614 28.21 6.14 -0.33
C PHE A 614 29.50 5.63 -1.01
N ASN A 615 30.36 5.01 -0.21
CA ASN A 615 31.65 4.43 -0.60
C ASN A 615 31.80 3.06 0.06
N PRO A 616 32.21 2.00 -0.67
CA PRO A 616 32.48 0.68 -0.09
C PRO A 616 33.37 0.71 1.17
N ALA A 617 34.39 1.56 1.23
CA ALA A 617 35.28 1.66 2.40
C ALA A 617 34.54 2.09 3.69
N ILE A 618 33.38 2.74 3.56
CA ILE A 618 32.55 3.23 4.65
C ILE A 618 31.36 2.30 4.89
N LEU A 619 30.65 1.91 3.82
CA LEU A 619 29.43 1.13 3.95
C LEU A 619 29.66 -0.36 4.17
N PHE A 620 30.75 -0.96 3.66
CA PHE A 620 30.99 -2.39 3.90
C PHE A 620 31.24 -2.70 5.37
N PRO A 621 32.13 -1.97 6.09
CA PRO A 621 32.28 -2.16 7.53
C PRO A 621 30.98 -1.93 8.30
N ARG A 622 30.16 -0.94 7.88
CA ARG A 622 28.86 -0.70 8.51
C ARG A 622 27.88 -1.86 8.30
N ILE A 623 27.84 -2.44 7.10
CA ILE A 623 27.03 -3.62 6.80
C ILE A 623 27.50 -4.80 7.66
N ASP A 624 28.81 -5.05 7.74
CA ASP A 624 29.37 -6.14 8.54
C ASP A 624 29.02 -6.00 10.03
N GLU A 625 29.14 -4.79 10.55
CA GLU A 625 28.76 -4.47 11.93
C GLU A 625 27.28 -4.72 12.21
N LEU A 626 26.38 -4.23 11.35
CA LEU A 626 24.93 -4.42 11.51
C LEU A 626 24.54 -5.90 11.36
N LYS A 627 25.14 -6.61 10.39
CA LYS A 627 24.94 -8.05 10.20
C LYS A 627 25.30 -8.81 11.47
N GLU A 628 26.49 -8.57 12.02
CA GLU A 628 26.93 -9.26 13.22
C GLU A 628 26.04 -8.90 14.42
N PHE A 629 25.65 -7.63 14.55
CA PHE A 629 24.78 -7.16 15.62
C PHE A 629 23.42 -7.88 15.66
N ILE A 630 22.82 -8.17 14.50
CA ILE A 630 21.50 -8.82 14.42
C ILE A 630 21.54 -10.31 14.11
N ARG A 631 22.71 -10.89 13.81
CA ARG A 631 22.87 -12.27 13.30
C ARG A 631 22.08 -13.31 14.10
N SER A 632 22.29 -13.35 15.42
CA SER A 632 21.61 -14.34 16.28
C SER A 632 20.08 -14.16 16.31
N TYR A 633 19.60 -12.92 16.13
CA TYR A 633 18.18 -12.62 16.09
C TYR A 633 17.56 -12.98 14.74
N ALA A 634 18.28 -12.71 13.65
CA ALA A 634 17.88 -13.13 12.30
C ALA A 634 17.85 -14.66 12.20
N GLU A 635 18.87 -15.37 12.69
CA GLU A 635 18.90 -16.84 12.71
C GLU A 635 17.67 -17.41 13.44
N LYS A 636 17.36 -16.87 14.63
CA LYS A 636 16.15 -17.25 15.37
C LYS A 636 14.86 -16.92 14.62
N ASP A 637 14.83 -15.82 13.88
CA ASP A 637 13.67 -15.40 13.09
C ASP A 637 13.39 -16.34 11.90
N TYR A 638 14.44 -16.94 11.33
CA TYR A 638 14.38 -17.90 10.24
C TYR A 638 14.48 -19.37 10.69
N THR A 639 14.36 -19.63 11.99
CA THR A 639 14.33 -21.00 12.54
C THR A 639 12.93 -21.33 13.03
N ALA A 640 12.37 -22.43 12.52
CA ALA A 640 11.10 -22.94 13.00
C ALA A 640 11.24 -23.62 14.37
N ASP A 641 10.19 -23.57 15.18
CA ASP A 641 10.07 -24.39 16.39
C ASP A 641 9.82 -25.88 16.06
N GLU A 642 9.67 -26.70 17.10
CA GLU A 642 9.42 -28.15 16.97
C GLU A 642 8.12 -28.46 16.20
N GLU A 643 7.17 -27.53 16.21
CA GLU A 643 5.91 -27.60 15.47
C GLU A 643 5.99 -27.02 14.04
N GLY A 644 7.18 -26.59 13.59
CA GLY A 644 7.39 -26.04 12.25
C GLY A 644 6.93 -24.59 12.10
N LYS A 645 6.67 -23.86 13.20
CA LYS A 645 6.23 -22.46 13.17
C LYS A 645 7.42 -21.51 13.32
N TYR A 646 7.42 -20.48 12.50
CA TYR A 646 8.42 -19.42 12.55
C TYR A 646 7.90 -18.24 13.40
N PRO A 647 8.77 -17.52 14.15
CA PRO A 647 8.35 -16.40 14.98
C PRO A 647 7.53 -15.34 14.23
N GLY A 648 6.33 -15.02 14.70
CA GLY A 648 5.49 -13.97 14.11
C GLY A 648 4.89 -14.28 12.73
N ARG A 649 5.06 -15.50 12.19
CA ARG A 649 4.44 -15.94 10.93
C ARG A 649 2.96 -16.30 11.16
N ILE A 650 2.17 -15.29 11.53
CA ILE A 650 0.77 -15.45 11.94
C ILE A 650 -0.22 -15.46 10.76
N ASN A 651 0.23 -15.15 9.55
CA ASN A 651 -0.57 -15.31 8.34
C ASN A 651 -0.19 -16.63 7.65
N ALA A 652 -0.98 -17.68 7.86
CA ALA A 652 -0.75 -19.00 7.28
C ALA A 652 -1.01 -19.07 5.77
N LEU A 653 -1.72 -18.08 5.21
CA LEU A 653 -1.95 -17.94 3.76
C LEU A 653 -0.83 -17.13 3.07
N GLY A 654 0.11 -16.58 3.83
CA GLY A 654 1.25 -15.84 3.30
C GLY A 654 2.38 -16.76 2.84
N ILE A 655 3.12 -16.33 1.82
CA ILE A 655 4.34 -17.00 1.37
C ILE A 655 5.47 -16.64 2.32
N ASN A 656 6.28 -17.62 2.74
CA ASN A 656 7.55 -17.39 3.41
C ASN A 656 8.68 -17.36 2.37
N PRO A 657 9.16 -16.17 1.96
CA PRO A 657 9.99 -16.06 0.76
C PRO A 657 11.47 -16.37 0.96
N TYR A 658 11.96 -16.29 2.20
CA TYR A 658 13.39 -16.23 2.47
C TYR A 658 13.79 -17.25 3.53
N THR A 659 15.00 -17.79 3.34
CA THR A 659 15.71 -18.60 4.34
C THR A 659 16.82 -17.78 4.98
N PHE A 660 17.44 -18.30 6.04
CA PHE A 660 18.63 -17.68 6.62
C PHE A 660 19.79 -17.56 5.61
N GLU A 661 19.89 -18.49 4.66
CA GLU A 661 20.88 -18.44 3.56
C GLU A 661 20.63 -17.24 2.62
N HIS A 662 19.37 -16.92 2.31
CA HIS A 662 19.03 -15.70 1.57
C HIS A 662 19.47 -14.43 2.33
N TRP A 663 19.25 -14.40 3.64
CA TRP A 663 19.65 -13.28 4.50
C TRP A 663 21.18 -13.10 4.51
N GLU A 664 21.92 -14.19 4.69
CA GLU A 664 23.39 -14.19 4.68
C GLU A 664 23.96 -13.74 3.33
N ALA A 665 23.46 -14.31 2.24
CA ALA A 665 24.00 -14.09 0.90
C ALA A 665 23.64 -12.71 0.34
N ASN A 666 22.39 -12.25 0.54
CA ASN A 666 21.91 -10.99 -0.05
C ASN A 666 22.43 -9.73 0.65
N SER A 667 22.83 -9.86 1.92
CA SER A 667 23.53 -8.77 2.61
C SER A 667 24.98 -8.60 2.10
N GLU A 668 25.51 -9.61 1.41
CA GLU A 668 26.82 -9.58 0.72
C GLU A 668 26.65 -9.24 -0.77
N PHE A 669 27.21 -10.06 -1.67
CA PHE A 669 27.30 -9.80 -3.10
C PHE A 669 26.29 -10.61 -3.93
N THR A 670 25.59 -11.57 -3.32
CA THR A 670 24.68 -12.47 -4.05
C THR A 670 23.35 -11.78 -4.33
N SER A 671 23.00 -11.67 -5.61
CA SER A 671 21.63 -11.34 -6.00
C SER A 671 20.72 -12.53 -5.75
N VAL A 672 19.51 -12.30 -5.21
CA VAL A 672 18.56 -13.38 -4.85
C VAL A 672 17.16 -13.09 -5.37
N THR A 673 16.31 -14.12 -5.48
CA THR A 673 14.88 -13.95 -5.80
C THR A 673 14.14 -13.29 -4.64
N THR A 674 13.14 -12.46 -4.93
CA THR A 674 12.27 -11.83 -3.93
C THR A 674 10.81 -12.19 -4.13
N LEU A 675 9.95 -11.83 -3.18
CA LEU A 675 8.49 -11.93 -3.35
C LEU A 675 7.99 -11.24 -4.62
N GLN A 676 8.70 -10.20 -5.06
CA GLN A 676 8.27 -9.38 -6.19
C GLN A 676 9.03 -9.73 -7.47
N TYR A 677 10.36 -9.78 -7.41
CA TYR A 677 11.27 -9.93 -8.53
C TYR A 677 12.61 -10.51 -8.05
N ASN A 678 13.65 -9.68 -7.96
CA ASN A 678 14.98 -10.03 -7.49
C ASN A 678 15.55 -8.86 -6.68
N ALA A 679 16.55 -9.16 -5.86
CA ALA A 679 17.34 -8.17 -5.15
C ALA A 679 18.80 -8.35 -5.51
N TYR A 680 19.50 -7.27 -5.86
CA TYR A 680 20.97 -7.29 -5.84
C TYR A 680 21.47 -7.55 -4.43
N GLY A 681 22.66 -8.18 -4.32
CA GLY A 681 23.40 -8.17 -3.06
C GLY A 681 23.72 -6.74 -2.67
N ILE A 682 23.52 -6.36 -1.40
CA ILE A 682 23.68 -4.97 -0.95
C ILE A 682 25.10 -4.46 -1.24
N LYS A 683 26.14 -5.26 -0.94
CA LYS A 683 27.53 -4.88 -1.22
C LYS A 683 27.83 -4.84 -2.71
N TYR A 684 27.25 -5.76 -3.49
CA TYR A 684 27.38 -5.75 -4.95
C TYR A 684 26.77 -4.48 -5.56
N TRP A 685 25.58 -4.08 -5.12
CA TRP A 685 24.92 -2.86 -5.58
C TRP A 685 25.79 -1.63 -5.31
N ILE A 686 26.25 -1.48 -4.07
CA ILE A 686 27.11 -0.36 -3.65
C ILE A 686 28.38 -0.31 -4.50
N LEU A 687 29.09 -1.45 -4.65
CA LEU A 687 30.33 -1.52 -5.43
C LEU A 687 30.10 -1.12 -6.89
N SER A 688 29.08 -1.69 -7.52
CA SER A 688 28.78 -1.48 -8.94
C SER A 688 28.36 -0.03 -9.19
N LYS A 689 27.49 0.52 -8.33
CA LYS A 689 27.02 1.90 -8.44
C LYS A 689 28.13 2.90 -8.15
N TYR A 690 28.97 2.65 -7.14
CA TYR A 690 30.14 3.46 -6.80
C TYR A 690 31.09 3.57 -8.00
N ARG A 691 31.48 2.44 -8.61
CA ARG A 691 32.33 2.42 -9.81
C ARG A 691 31.73 3.23 -10.95
N ASN A 692 30.45 3.04 -11.24
CA ASN A 692 29.75 3.77 -12.30
C ASN A 692 29.81 5.27 -12.07
N VAL A 693 29.48 5.73 -10.87
CA VAL A 693 29.43 7.15 -10.53
C VAL A 693 30.83 7.76 -10.51
N CYS A 694 31.83 7.08 -9.95
CA CYS A 694 33.21 7.54 -9.96
C CYS A 694 33.73 7.75 -11.39
N LYS A 695 33.42 6.81 -12.30
CA LYS A 695 33.79 6.90 -13.72
C LYS A 695 33.02 7.99 -14.46
N THR A 696 31.71 8.10 -14.23
CA THR A 696 30.83 9.00 -14.98
C THR A 696 31.04 10.47 -14.59
N TYR A 697 31.33 10.73 -13.31
CA TYR A 697 31.45 12.09 -12.76
C TYR A 697 32.90 12.51 -12.45
N ASP A 698 33.87 11.71 -12.88
CA ASP A 698 35.32 11.93 -12.71
C ASP A 698 35.69 12.25 -11.26
N LEU A 699 35.30 11.35 -10.35
CA LEU A 699 35.56 11.48 -8.92
C LEU A 699 36.86 10.77 -8.54
N GLU A 700 37.63 11.38 -7.64
CA GLU A 700 38.74 10.70 -6.97
C GLU A 700 38.18 9.66 -5.99
N CYS A 701 38.20 8.40 -6.41
CA CYS A 701 37.64 7.26 -5.67
C CYS A 701 38.72 6.26 -5.29
N ASP A 702 38.42 5.40 -4.31
CA ASP A 702 39.37 4.42 -3.78
C ASP A 702 39.79 3.40 -4.87
N PRO A 703 41.08 3.35 -5.24
CA PRO A 703 41.57 2.46 -6.28
C PRO A 703 41.30 0.98 -6.03
N LEU A 704 41.20 0.54 -4.76
CA LEU A 704 40.88 -0.84 -4.42
C LEU A 704 39.51 -1.26 -4.98
N TYR A 705 38.52 -0.39 -4.80
CA TYR A 705 37.15 -0.68 -5.23
C TYR A 705 36.92 -0.31 -6.70
N LEU A 706 37.82 0.44 -7.33
CA LEU A 706 37.81 0.66 -8.78
C LEU A 706 38.44 -0.49 -9.59
N ASP A 707 39.23 -1.35 -8.95
CA ASP A 707 39.84 -2.51 -9.62
C ASP A 707 38.75 -3.47 -10.11
N GLU A 708 38.66 -3.67 -11.43
CA GLU A 708 37.72 -4.62 -12.04
C GLU A 708 38.00 -6.08 -11.60
N ASN A 709 39.18 -6.36 -11.05
CA ASN A 709 39.56 -7.67 -10.49
C ASN A 709 39.27 -7.81 -8.99
N TYR A 710 38.58 -6.85 -8.35
CA TYR A 710 38.16 -6.98 -6.95
C TYR A 710 37.36 -8.28 -6.75
N GLU A 711 37.90 -9.19 -5.94
CA GLU A 711 37.32 -10.51 -5.72
C GLU A 711 36.17 -10.45 -4.70
N PHE A 712 35.07 -11.11 -5.02
CA PHE A 712 33.96 -11.37 -4.11
C PHE A 712 33.33 -12.73 -4.42
N SER A 713 32.73 -13.34 -3.40
CA SER A 713 32.06 -14.63 -3.53
C SER A 713 30.57 -14.46 -3.80
N ILE A 714 30.04 -15.34 -4.62
CA ILE A 714 28.60 -15.51 -4.85
C ILE A 714 28.19 -16.86 -4.27
N ASP A 715 27.06 -16.87 -3.58
CA ASP A 715 26.43 -18.08 -3.09
C ASP A 715 25.50 -18.64 -4.17
N GLU A 716 25.96 -19.68 -4.85
CA GLU A 716 25.25 -20.29 -5.98
C GLU A 716 23.93 -20.96 -5.57
N ASN A 717 23.73 -21.31 -4.29
CA ASN A 717 22.53 -22.02 -3.83
C ASN A 717 21.27 -21.14 -3.88
N VAL A 718 21.44 -19.85 -3.59
CA VAL A 718 20.36 -18.85 -3.54
C VAL A 718 20.50 -17.77 -4.61
N GLN A 719 21.50 -17.90 -5.48
CA GLN A 719 21.74 -16.95 -6.56
C GLN A 719 20.54 -16.88 -7.49
N PHE A 720 20.08 -15.64 -7.73
CA PHE A 720 19.15 -15.35 -8.79
C PHE A 720 19.85 -15.56 -10.15
N THR A 721 19.46 -16.60 -10.86
CA THR A 721 20.00 -16.97 -12.18
C THR A 721 19.13 -16.46 -13.34
N GLY A 722 18.14 -15.62 -13.03
CA GLY A 722 17.07 -15.25 -13.92
C GLY A 722 15.74 -15.85 -13.46
N TYR A 723 14.66 -15.48 -14.14
CA TYR A 723 13.34 -16.01 -13.83
C TYR A 723 13.19 -17.38 -14.51
N ASP A 724 13.11 -18.45 -13.71
CA ASP A 724 12.82 -19.80 -14.20
C ASP A 724 11.31 -19.98 -14.35
N PHE A 725 10.84 -19.93 -15.59
CA PHE A 725 9.42 -20.10 -15.95
C PHE A 725 9.04 -21.56 -16.20
N SER A 726 10.00 -22.49 -16.16
CA SER A 726 9.77 -23.90 -16.53
C SER A 726 9.08 -24.73 -15.44
N SER A 727 9.04 -24.22 -14.21
CA SER A 727 8.55 -24.91 -13.01
C SER A 727 7.09 -24.58 -12.65
N TYR A 728 6.45 -23.62 -13.31
CA TYR A 728 5.04 -23.30 -13.06
C TYR A 728 4.13 -24.33 -13.74
N GLN A 729 3.70 -25.33 -12.97
CA GLN A 729 2.57 -26.18 -13.37
C GLN A 729 1.27 -25.44 -13.06
N ALA A 730 0.42 -25.27 -14.07
CA ALA A 730 -0.95 -24.78 -13.88
C ALA A 730 -1.61 -25.59 -12.75
N PRO A 731 -2.43 -24.97 -11.88
CA PRO A 731 -3.24 -25.71 -10.93
C PRO A 731 -3.98 -26.81 -11.70
N VAL A 732 -3.81 -28.06 -11.24
CA VAL A 732 -4.53 -29.21 -11.79
C VAL A 732 -5.99 -28.82 -11.88
N GLU A 733 -6.59 -28.93 -13.07
CA GLU A 733 -8.03 -28.72 -13.29
C GLU A 733 -8.80 -29.30 -12.11
N TYR A 734 -9.48 -28.43 -11.35
CA TYR A 734 -10.52 -28.90 -10.46
C TYR A 734 -11.63 -29.44 -11.36
N ASN A 735 -11.54 -30.71 -11.69
CA ASN A 735 -12.63 -31.47 -12.26
C ASN A 735 -13.66 -31.61 -11.15
N PRO A 736 -14.84 -30.94 -11.22
CA PRO A 736 -15.90 -31.20 -10.28
C PRO A 736 -16.35 -32.62 -10.56
N THR A 737 -15.85 -33.56 -9.76
CA THR A 737 -16.32 -34.93 -9.82
C THR A 737 -17.79 -34.87 -9.47
N THR A 738 -18.60 -35.33 -10.41
CA THR A 738 -20.05 -35.36 -10.36
C THR A 738 -20.49 -35.86 -8.98
N ALA A 739 -21.03 -34.95 -8.16
CA ALA A 739 -21.77 -35.33 -6.98
C ALA A 739 -23.05 -36.02 -7.47
N THR A 740 -22.95 -37.34 -7.67
CA THR A 740 -24.10 -38.19 -7.88
C THR A 740 -24.87 -38.21 -6.56
N THR A 741 -25.91 -37.39 -6.50
CA THR A 741 -26.94 -37.45 -5.45
C THR A 741 -27.65 -38.79 -5.57
N THR A 742 -27.13 -39.82 -4.92
CA THR A 742 -27.83 -41.10 -4.79
C THR A 742 -28.81 -40.95 -3.63
N LEU A 743 -30.08 -40.81 -3.99
CA LEU A 743 -31.23 -40.92 -3.11
C LEU A 743 -31.14 -42.23 -2.31
N ILE A 744 -31.13 -42.15 -0.98
CA ILE A 744 -31.30 -43.32 -0.11
C ILE A 744 -32.79 -43.62 -0.07
N GLU A 745 -33.20 -44.56 -0.93
CA GLU A 745 -34.50 -45.22 -0.85
C GLU A 745 -34.30 -46.55 -0.12
N THR A 746 -34.97 -46.72 1.01
CA THR A 746 -34.93 -47.92 1.85
C THR A 746 -35.81 -49.03 1.28
N GLU A 747 -35.23 -50.21 1.05
CA GLU A 747 -35.81 -51.57 1.22
C GLU A 747 -34.87 -52.64 0.60
N PRO A 748 -35.02 -53.95 0.84
CA PRO A 748 -35.23 -54.67 2.09
C PRO A 748 -34.11 -55.72 2.33
N THR A 749 -33.99 -56.16 3.58
CA THR A 749 -33.06 -57.20 4.06
C THR A 749 -33.35 -58.59 3.46
N PRO A 750 -32.34 -59.37 3.02
CA PRO A 750 -32.46 -60.82 2.90
C PRO A 750 -31.91 -61.53 4.14
N SER A 751 -32.77 -62.37 4.71
CA SER A 751 -32.53 -63.35 5.76
C SER A 751 -31.32 -64.25 5.51
N ILE A 752 -30.69 -64.73 6.59
CA ILE A 752 -30.55 -66.18 6.88
C ILE A 752 -30.26 -66.38 8.38
N THR A 753 -31.29 -66.93 9.02
CA THR A 753 -31.30 -68.05 9.98
C THR A 753 -30.61 -67.97 11.34
N ILE A 754 -31.50 -68.03 12.33
CA ILE A 754 -31.40 -68.17 13.80
C ILE A 754 -30.75 -69.50 14.22
N THR A 755 -29.96 -69.49 15.30
CA THR A 755 -30.18 -70.34 16.51
C THR A 755 -29.24 -69.88 17.65
N GLU A 756 -29.82 -69.31 18.71
CA GLU A 756 -29.92 -69.86 20.08
C GLU A 756 -28.59 -69.89 20.85
N SER A 757 -28.45 -69.44 22.10
CA SER A 757 -29.38 -69.11 23.18
C SER A 757 -28.60 -68.53 24.37
N SER A 758 -29.29 -67.83 25.28
CA SER A 758 -29.00 -67.66 26.72
C SER A 758 -27.69 -66.91 27.10
N SER A 759 -27.56 -66.12 28.16
CA SER A 759 -28.40 -65.63 29.26
C SER A 759 -27.43 -64.88 30.19
N ILE A 760 -27.85 -63.76 30.81
CA ILE A 760 -27.59 -63.37 32.24
C ILE A 760 -26.08 -63.14 32.60
N GLU A 761 -25.58 -62.12 33.31
CA GLU A 761 -26.02 -61.31 34.45
C GLU A 761 -25.07 -60.12 34.66
N ASN A 762 -25.47 -59.24 35.59
CA ASN A 762 -24.76 -58.12 36.22
C ASN A 762 -23.34 -58.43 36.73
N GLU A 763 -22.51 -57.37 36.88
CA GLU A 763 -22.04 -56.85 38.19
C GLU A 763 -20.98 -55.74 38.03
N SER A 764 -21.17 -54.63 38.75
CA SER A 764 -20.07 -53.87 39.40
C SER A 764 -19.75 -54.59 40.72
N PRO A 765 -18.54 -54.51 41.35
CA PRO A 765 -17.97 -53.23 41.80
C PRO A 765 -16.43 -53.16 42.10
N THR A 766 -15.96 -51.94 42.38
CA THR A 766 -14.94 -51.47 43.38
C THR A 766 -13.58 -52.14 43.69
N SER A 767 -12.66 -51.25 44.08
CA SER A 767 -11.60 -51.32 45.15
C SER A 767 -10.15 -51.32 44.62
N GLU A 768 -9.36 -50.27 44.92
CA GLU A 768 -8.37 -50.14 46.02
C GLU A 768 -7.07 -50.93 45.73
N SER A 769 -5.82 -50.51 45.98
CA SER A 769 -5.23 -49.40 46.75
C SER A 769 -3.69 -49.41 46.55
N ASN A 770 -3.05 -48.32 47.02
CA ASN A 770 -1.78 -48.24 47.76
C ASN A 770 -0.43 -48.59 47.12
N ASN A 771 0.42 -47.55 46.99
CA ASN A 771 1.60 -47.25 47.84
C ASN A 771 2.47 -46.20 47.12
N GLU A 772 2.62 -44.95 47.61
CA GLU A 772 3.51 -44.49 48.71
C GLU A 772 5.01 -44.78 48.45
N ILE A 773 6.02 -43.95 48.76
CA ILE A 773 6.26 -42.58 49.29
C ILE A 773 7.80 -42.40 49.08
N GLU A 774 8.30 -41.17 48.86
CA GLU A 774 9.37 -40.55 49.69
C GLU A 774 9.80 -39.19 49.11
N THR A 775 9.32 -38.17 49.82
CA THR A 775 9.82 -36.80 49.93
C THR A 775 11.04 -36.71 50.83
N GLU A 776 11.91 -35.72 50.64
CA GLU A 776 12.59 -35.08 51.77
C GLU A 776 12.74 -33.56 51.56
N ASN A 777 12.35 -32.84 52.62
CA ASN A 777 12.41 -31.40 52.84
C ASN A 777 13.71 -31.02 53.56
N ASP A 778 14.16 -29.76 53.45
CA ASP A 778 14.26 -28.78 54.56
C ASP A 778 14.97 -27.50 54.05
N LYS A 779 14.35 -26.31 54.09
CA LYS A 779 14.20 -25.33 55.19
C LYS A 779 15.35 -24.33 55.36
N ASP A 780 14.96 -23.07 55.15
CA ASP A 780 15.07 -21.94 56.08
C ASP A 780 16.45 -21.27 56.29
N SER A 781 16.57 -20.01 55.87
CA SER A 781 16.83 -18.92 56.81
C SER A 781 16.67 -17.53 56.18
N ARG A 782 15.99 -16.69 56.97
CA ARG A 782 15.72 -15.26 56.84
C ARG A 782 16.89 -14.48 57.45
N THR A 783 17.26 -13.33 56.90
CA THR A 783 17.81 -12.19 57.67
C THR A 783 17.62 -10.87 56.92
N ASP A 784 17.02 -9.92 57.62
CA ASP A 784 16.90 -8.50 57.31
C ASP A 784 18.27 -7.80 57.39
N TYR A 785 18.47 -6.70 56.64
CA TYR A 785 19.12 -5.48 57.15
C TYR A 785 18.67 -4.24 56.37
N GLU A 786 18.52 -3.18 57.15
CA GLU A 786 17.97 -1.86 56.86
C GLU A 786 18.90 -0.91 56.06
N THR A 787 18.24 0.12 55.52
CA THR A 787 18.66 1.49 55.19
C THR A 787 20.10 1.96 55.45
N GLU A 788 20.67 2.72 54.50
CA GLU A 788 21.15 4.09 54.78
C GLU A 788 21.33 4.92 53.49
N ASN A 789 20.82 6.15 53.55
CA ASN A 789 21.18 7.27 52.66
C ASN A 789 22.68 7.59 52.80
N ILE A 790 23.27 8.27 51.81
CA ILE A 790 23.99 9.56 51.95
C ILE A 790 24.81 9.91 50.68
N TYR A 791 24.57 11.14 50.21
CA TYR A 791 25.23 12.01 49.20
C TYR A 791 25.15 11.71 47.70
#